data_AF-A0AAV7XIQ7-F1
#
_entry.id   AF-A0AAV7XIQ7-F1
#
_cell.length_a   1.000
_cell.length_b   1.000
_cell.length_c   1.000
_cell.angle_alpha   90.00
_cell.angle_beta   90.00
_cell.angle_gamma   90.00
#
_symmetry.space_group_name_H-M   'P 1'
#
loop_
_entity.id
_entity.type
_entity.pdbx_description
1 polymer ?
#
loop_
_entity_poly.entity_id
_entity_poly.type
_entity_poly.pdbx_seq_one_letter_code
_entity_poly.pdbx_strand_id
1 'polypeptide(L)'
;MAVEEIAFPRGGAPSKPSEALPSEPVKTNLFEAAHPKKKKPKQKPKSDSGEKIAKPRFLTGAAPHLVSLDDLSYKILTEGMLVLGRIADISDYHLTVSLPGMISAKVPVTQISAPYSDLLQHMSESDDNIETLCPLSELFYKGQLVCAKVWQIQKTEHNKHNVLLSLDPNLVHADWSHSAMAETGLILTAAVKSKEEHGYVMDCGVNGLRSFLKDDHAQSYCDTFNEGRPLAVGQLVRCVVTRADSSTVSSNIELSADPEEVAKREHKSNVKVVMQNLLPGMRFKLSVVEAMQNGVKVEFSSMTGYIHRNHLPGEPPAPGTTLYGRALYVTPMVKNVFLTALPSNCDLLKEMPKPSMALMNFKIGEIINNAEITGAGVRGVFVQLKKKEGMVRGFVPEHRTDFDYRGKLSDEDDEDTMMQRLRKKFPIGGSVRCRLLHFCSLIETFICTLQKVDLNEKYFVWSDVNVGDVVPCVVDEIRKGGILVKVGKIHGFVPAVHSADVPLHQPALTFKPGTKVMGRVLKVDSEKHQMIITFKKTLVSSTAPVLASLGSAVIGESHMGTVVFIQSDRVIVSFFGDVRGCLMFTNDSVPEGHKFFIGQLLKCYVEKKSKSILMLSLRRSGEPQALQDSPATEIKHVPATEIVEQRVVVGCSYNLEVKSVSSEHLEVRVCEQGEAFHVKGIIPILHLSDDPKMSGLLSGTMKIGSVINDVWCLSTKAEIVFSMRFSVAQFFKAHKGEELQNVKPGWVLPCTVQEISSNHLVLECPLINSKGSIVVPQELVCEENRSIESLGFIEGQGIQAKLMWARPNSVALSCKSKHVWDGELVTGILHLSRYLSDQHRLLEHAKKASNPIGAYNVGSNFIGKVHEKTEWGFILYSPSGVRGELTFFNAQKDLEIDSTVNGKVLNVDCVREHVEITLHPSSRCLLNEKRTKEIVLAPRLNIHGFVVLVTPEFILVQLKGKATKGCLVHIPTYLHPFTRSKLSVPNPFFGIDRKVAVQRSGNGITICLPREVVDDRKDELRAKAKRILTKSSAKRPARKNARYFDQPLDQDIEIKTEEEIKKEEEMTTEDYNIKIFDGIGADGENSKLKRKMSLSSDVGPISTSPVKRNKLTDEDDSEELSNDSDNIEMVEVVKKQKKHKKRSSN
;
A
#
# COMPACT_ATOMS: atom_id res chain seq x y z
N MET A 1 49.59 -32.90 -4.90
CA MET A 1 49.62 -34.38 -5.07
C MET A 1 48.41 -34.93 -4.33
N ALA A 2 47.61 -35.80 -4.99
CA ALA A 2 46.45 -36.55 -4.43
C ALA A 2 45.26 -35.67 -3.89
N VAL A 3 43.95 -35.82 -4.20
CA VAL A 3 43.09 -36.96 -4.59
C VAL A 3 42.97 -37.98 -3.43
N GLU A 4 41.85 -38.43 -2.86
CA GLU A 4 40.38 -38.53 -3.16
C GLU A 4 39.60 -38.51 -1.80
N GLU A 5 38.27 -38.51 -1.61
CA GLU A 5 37.07 -38.51 -2.47
C GLU A 5 35.90 -37.68 -1.81
N ILE A 6 34.74 -38.28 -1.46
CA ILE A 6 33.44 -37.60 -1.15
C ILE A 6 32.66 -38.28 0.00
N ALA A 7 32.06 -37.50 0.92
CA ALA A 7 30.82 -37.88 1.63
C ALA A 7 30.07 -36.67 2.22
N PHE A 8 28.81 -36.44 1.82
CA PHE A 8 27.92 -35.42 2.39
C PHE A 8 27.12 -35.95 3.60
N PRO A 9 26.98 -35.18 4.70
CA PRO A 9 25.83 -35.25 5.59
C PRO A 9 24.79 -34.17 5.26
N ARG A 10 23.51 -34.50 5.45
CA ARG A 10 22.35 -33.69 5.05
C ARG A 10 22.22 -32.42 5.89
N GLY A 11 22.20 -31.25 5.24
CA GLY A 11 21.95 -29.96 5.88
C GLY A 11 20.49 -29.78 6.28
N GLY A 12 20.26 -29.19 7.46
CA GLY A 12 18.94 -28.76 7.93
C GLY A 12 18.47 -27.46 7.27
N ALA A 13 17.20 -27.12 7.48
CA ALA A 13 16.56 -25.91 6.93
C ALA A 13 17.17 -24.60 7.49
N PRO A 14 17.19 -23.51 6.71
CA PRO A 14 17.78 -22.24 7.11
C PRO A 14 16.83 -21.39 7.98
N SER A 15 17.36 -20.83 9.07
CA SER A 15 16.72 -19.75 9.83
C SER A 15 17.00 -18.38 9.21
N LYS A 16 16.02 -17.47 9.26
CA LYS A 16 16.25 -16.03 9.01
C LYS A 16 16.82 -15.35 10.27
N PRO A 17 17.60 -14.26 10.14
CA PRO A 17 18.42 -13.72 11.22
C PRO A 17 17.67 -12.77 12.16
N SER A 18 18.21 -12.64 13.37
CA SER A 18 17.90 -11.57 14.34
C SER A 18 19.12 -10.66 14.53
N GLU A 19 18.90 -9.36 14.79
CA GLU A 19 19.89 -8.49 15.46
C GLU A 19 19.47 -8.20 16.91
N ALA A 20 20.45 -7.79 17.74
CA ALA A 20 20.49 -7.95 19.21
C ALA A 20 21.40 -6.86 19.86
N LEU A 21 21.53 -6.65 21.18
CA LEU A 21 21.05 -7.28 22.44
C LEU A 21 20.76 -6.07 23.40
N PRO A 22 21.22 -5.88 24.67
CA PRO A 22 21.62 -6.75 25.79
C PRO A 22 20.64 -6.61 27.01
N SER A 23 20.76 -7.23 28.20
CA SER A 23 21.84 -7.98 28.89
C SER A 23 21.28 -8.97 29.95
N GLU A 24 21.71 -10.24 29.89
CA GLU A 24 22.37 -11.09 30.93
C GLU A 24 22.10 -10.97 32.47
N PRO A 25 22.44 -11.99 33.33
CA PRO A 25 22.84 -13.39 33.06
C PRO A 25 22.23 -14.53 33.96
N VAL A 26 21.85 -15.64 33.30
CA VAL A 26 22.13 -17.09 33.58
C VAL A 26 21.89 -17.77 34.97
N LYS A 27 21.33 -19.01 34.89
CA LYS A 27 21.44 -20.24 35.76
C LYS A 27 20.17 -20.58 36.58
N THR A 28 19.67 -21.82 36.65
CA THR A 28 20.03 -23.11 35.98
C THR A 28 18.87 -24.12 36.07
N ASN A 29 18.79 -25.02 35.09
CA ASN A 29 18.35 -26.43 35.14
C ASN A 29 17.17 -26.82 36.06
N LEU A 30 16.04 -27.19 35.45
CA LEU A 30 14.98 -27.93 36.12
C LEU A 30 14.39 -29.00 35.18
N PHE A 31 14.90 -30.23 35.23
CA PHE A 31 14.15 -31.49 35.08
C PHE A 31 15.10 -32.69 35.25
N GLU A 32 15.09 -33.28 36.45
CA GLU A 32 15.54 -34.65 36.66
C GLU A 32 14.64 -35.31 37.72
N ALA A 33 14.39 -36.61 37.60
CA ALA A 33 13.31 -37.29 38.31
C ALA A 33 13.79 -38.04 39.56
N ALA A 34 13.04 -37.94 40.66
CA ALA A 34 13.15 -38.86 41.79
C ALA A 34 11.86 -38.94 42.63
N HIS A 35 11.42 -40.17 42.97
CA HIS A 35 10.37 -40.42 43.96
C HIS A 35 10.90 -40.23 45.40
N PRO A 36 10.02 -39.92 46.37
CA PRO A 36 10.16 -40.51 47.70
C PRO A 36 8.87 -41.12 48.29
N LYS A 37 9.07 -41.96 49.33
CA LYS A 37 8.05 -42.82 49.96
C LYS A 37 7.50 -42.26 51.29
N LYS A 38 6.32 -42.75 51.66
CA LYS A 38 5.58 -42.61 52.93
C LYS A 38 6.41 -42.59 54.24
N LYS A 39 6.00 -41.80 55.23
CA LYS A 39 6.07 -42.13 56.69
C LYS A 39 4.80 -41.63 57.43
N LYS A 40 4.49 -42.26 58.59
CA LYS A 40 3.21 -42.17 59.34
C LYS A 40 3.28 -41.22 60.57
N PRO A 41 2.12 -40.80 61.15
CA PRO A 41 2.04 -39.84 62.27
C PRO A 41 1.83 -40.47 63.68
N LYS A 42 2.06 -39.66 64.73
CA LYS A 42 1.70 -39.80 66.17
C LYS A 42 1.68 -38.38 66.79
N GLN A 43 0.89 -37.98 67.81
CA GLN A 43 -0.40 -38.44 68.36
C GLN A 43 -1.04 -37.27 69.20
N LYS A 44 -2.34 -37.32 69.55
CA LYS A 44 -3.16 -36.23 70.20
C LYS A 44 -3.10 -36.22 71.75
N PRO A 45 -3.67 -35.22 72.49
CA PRO A 45 -5.13 -35.06 72.80
C PRO A 45 -5.69 -33.65 72.43
N LYS A 46 -6.94 -33.42 71.93
CA LYS A 46 -8.33 -33.51 72.50
C LYS A 46 -8.61 -32.47 73.61
N SER A 47 -9.64 -31.61 73.54
CA SER A 47 -11.12 -31.80 73.46
C SER A 47 -11.85 -30.61 72.78
N ASP A 48 -13.17 -30.55 72.47
CA ASP A 48 -14.24 -31.51 72.10
C ASP A 48 -15.46 -30.71 71.54
N SER A 49 -16.49 -31.39 71.02
CA SER A 49 -17.74 -30.90 70.38
C SER A 49 -17.64 -30.39 68.91
N GLY A 50 -18.51 -30.80 67.97
CA GLY A 50 -19.42 -31.96 68.03
C GLY A 50 -20.68 -31.89 67.17
N GLU A 51 -20.61 -31.91 65.83
CA GLU A 51 -21.78 -32.28 65.01
C GLU A 51 -21.43 -33.07 63.72
N LYS A 52 -22.44 -33.72 63.14
CA LYS A 52 -22.27 -35.05 62.51
C LYS A 52 -22.18 -35.05 60.99
N ILE A 53 -21.17 -35.73 60.45
CA ILE A 53 -21.10 -36.15 59.05
C ILE A 53 -21.97 -37.39 58.82
N ALA A 54 -22.98 -37.29 57.96
CA ALA A 54 -23.66 -38.44 57.37
C ALA A 54 -22.98 -38.85 56.05
N LYS A 55 -22.58 -40.12 55.93
CA LYS A 55 -21.93 -40.67 54.72
C LYS A 55 -22.99 -41.02 53.66
N PRO A 56 -22.73 -40.82 52.35
CA PRO A 56 -23.34 -41.64 51.31
C PRO A 56 -22.68 -43.02 51.29
N ARG A 57 -23.47 -44.05 50.97
CA ARG A 57 -23.06 -45.45 50.89
C ARG A 57 -22.32 -45.73 49.57
N PHE A 58 -21.40 -46.69 49.58
CA PHE A 58 -21.15 -47.48 48.37
C PHE A 58 -22.45 -48.21 48.02
N LEU A 59 -23.00 -47.93 46.83
CA LEU A 59 -24.11 -48.70 46.27
C LEU A 59 -23.62 -49.52 45.08
N THR A 60 -23.90 -50.81 45.18
CA THR A 60 -23.70 -51.81 44.13
C THR A 60 -24.58 -51.56 42.92
N GLY A 61 -24.02 -51.70 41.71
CA GLY A 61 -24.75 -52.23 40.57
C GLY A 61 -25.97 -51.46 40.06
N ALA A 62 -25.85 -50.16 39.80
CA ALA A 62 -26.74 -49.44 38.88
C ALA A 62 -25.95 -48.33 38.16
N ALA A 63 -26.21 -48.10 36.87
CA ALA A 63 -25.65 -46.96 36.16
C ALA A 63 -26.16 -45.64 36.79
N PRO A 64 -25.32 -44.60 36.93
CA PRO A 64 -25.74 -43.36 37.56
C PRO A 64 -26.87 -42.70 36.76
N HIS A 65 -28.06 -42.65 37.35
CA HIS A 65 -29.17 -41.87 36.81
C HIS A 65 -28.80 -40.39 36.85
N LEU A 66 -28.78 -39.71 35.69
CA LEU A 66 -28.83 -38.25 35.67
C LEU A 66 -30.15 -37.81 36.29
N VAL A 67 -30.11 -36.87 37.23
CA VAL A 67 -31.30 -36.32 37.90
C VAL A 67 -31.81 -35.07 37.18
N SER A 68 -30.89 -34.22 36.73
CA SER A 68 -31.12 -33.07 35.86
C SER A 68 -30.39 -33.23 34.53
N LEU A 69 -30.97 -32.69 33.46
CA LEU A 69 -30.31 -32.53 32.17
C LEU A 69 -29.85 -31.08 31.99
N ASP A 70 -28.54 -30.88 31.95
CA ASP A 70 -27.94 -29.61 31.54
C ASP A 70 -27.69 -29.57 30.03
N ASP A 71 -27.97 -28.41 29.44
CA ASP A 71 -27.54 -28.08 28.07
C ASP A 71 -26.02 -27.88 28.01
N LEU A 72 -25.45 -28.06 26.82
CA LEU A 72 -24.01 -27.96 26.55
C LEU A 72 -23.42 -26.67 27.14
N SER A 73 -22.19 -26.74 27.65
CA SER A 73 -21.54 -25.61 28.29
C SER A 73 -20.04 -25.63 28.05
N TYR A 74 -19.38 -24.48 28.21
CA TYR A 74 -17.92 -24.38 28.13
C TYR A 74 -17.16 -25.20 29.19
N LYS A 75 -17.86 -25.76 30.21
CA LYS A 75 -17.30 -26.72 31.17
C LYS A 75 -17.27 -28.16 30.62
N ILE A 76 -18.17 -28.49 29.70
CA ILE A 76 -18.36 -29.84 29.12
C ILE A 76 -17.72 -29.94 27.72
N LEU A 77 -17.66 -28.83 26.99
CA LEU A 77 -17.04 -28.72 25.67
C LEU A 77 -15.53 -28.99 25.77
N THR A 78 -15.03 -29.93 24.99
CA THR A 78 -13.62 -30.33 24.95
C THR A 78 -13.12 -30.40 23.51
N GLU A 79 -11.82 -30.21 23.31
CA GLU A 79 -11.17 -30.38 22.02
C GLU A 79 -11.29 -31.84 21.54
N GLY A 80 -11.43 -32.03 20.22
CA GLY A 80 -11.70 -33.33 19.60
C GLY A 80 -13.17 -33.77 19.59
N MET A 81 -14.04 -33.15 20.38
CA MET A 81 -15.48 -33.48 20.45
C MET A 81 -16.20 -33.18 19.13
N LEU A 82 -17.05 -34.11 18.66
CA LEU A 82 -17.93 -33.89 17.50
C LEU A 82 -19.27 -33.28 17.94
N VAL A 83 -19.71 -32.23 17.25
CA VAL A 83 -20.92 -31.46 17.57
C VAL A 83 -21.67 -31.08 16.28
N LEU A 84 -23.00 -31.20 16.30
CA LEU A 84 -23.87 -30.64 15.27
C LEU A 84 -24.05 -29.14 15.54
N GLY A 85 -23.67 -28.33 14.56
CA GLY A 85 -23.91 -26.90 14.56
C GLY A 85 -24.85 -26.47 13.43
N ARG A 86 -25.33 -25.24 13.50
CA ARG A 86 -26.07 -24.57 12.42
C ARG A 86 -25.37 -23.28 12.05
N ILE A 87 -25.12 -23.03 10.77
CA ILE A 87 -24.51 -21.79 10.28
C ILE A 87 -25.45 -20.64 10.63
N ALA A 88 -24.97 -19.71 11.45
CA ALA A 88 -25.69 -18.52 11.89
C ALA A 88 -25.35 -17.32 11.02
N ASP A 89 -24.08 -17.20 10.62
CA ASP A 89 -23.59 -16.12 9.77
C ASP A 89 -22.36 -16.54 8.94
N ILE A 90 -22.13 -15.85 7.84
CA ILE A 90 -21.06 -16.16 6.86
C ILE A 90 -20.26 -14.88 6.62
N SER A 91 -18.93 -14.98 6.76
CA SER A 91 -17.98 -13.89 6.51
C SER A 91 -16.87 -14.41 5.60
N ASP A 92 -16.23 -13.52 4.83
CA ASP A 92 -15.20 -13.82 3.84
C ASP A 92 -14.12 -14.81 4.33
N TYR A 93 -13.73 -14.74 5.61
CA TYR A 93 -12.65 -15.54 6.20
C TYR A 93 -13.10 -16.61 7.21
N HIS A 94 -14.38 -16.65 7.60
CA HIS A 94 -14.87 -17.61 8.58
C HIS A 94 -16.40 -17.77 8.58
N LEU A 95 -16.87 -18.97 8.91
CA LEU A 95 -18.27 -19.23 9.23
C LEU A 95 -18.51 -19.04 10.73
N THR A 96 -19.64 -18.44 11.11
CA THR A 96 -20.11 -18.42 12.51
C THR A 96 -21.19 -19.47 12.69
N VAL A 97 -20.98 -20.39 13.61
CA VAL A 97 -21.82 -21.57 13.83
C VAL A 97 -22.43 -21.53 15.24
N SER A 98 -23.76 -21.63 15.31
CA SER A 98 -24.48 -21.87 16.57
C SER A 98 -24.38 -23.35 16.96
N LEU A 99 -23.90 -23.61 18.17
CA LEU A 99 -23.84 -24.92 18.80
C LEU A 99 -24.93 -25.06 19.88
N PRO A 100 -25.18 -26.29 20.40
CA PRO A 100 -26.04 -26.51 21.56
C PRO A 100 -25.61 -25.67 22.77
N GLY A 101 -26.52 -25.45 23.72
CA GLY A 101 -26.24 -24.58 24.87
C GLY A 101 -26.09 -23.08 24.55
N MET A 102 -26.49 -22.64 23.36
CA MET A 102 -26.32 -21.26 22.86
C MET A 102 -24.85 -20.81 22.73
N ILE A 103 -23.93 -21.77 22.54
CA ILE A 103 -22.53 -21.48 22.28
C ILE A 103 -22.36 -21.00 20.84
N SER A 104 -21.54 -19.97 20.63
CA SER A 104 -21.16 -19.49 19.30
C SER A 104 -19.69 -19.84 19.04
N ALA A 105 -19.42 -20.37 17.86
CA ALA A 105 -18.10 -20.87 17.48
C ALA A 105 -17.76 -20.46 16.03
N LYS A 106 -16.48 -20.48 15.67
CA LYS A 106 -15.98 -20.05 14.36
C LYS A 106 -15.30 -21.18 13.61
N VAL A 107 -15.58 -21.31 12.31
CA VAL A 107 -14.83 -22.18 11.39
C VAL A 107 -13.94 -21.27 10.52
N PRO A 108 -12.61 -21.29 10.67
CA PRO A 108 -11.72 -20.58 9.75
C PRO A 108 -11.82 -21.10 8.31
N VAL A 109 -11.57 -20.24 7.33
CA VAL A 109 -11.54 -20.58 5.90
C VAL A 109 -10.64 -21.78 5.58
N THR A 110 -9.54 -21.96 6.31
CA THR A 110 -8.57 -23.06 6.20
C THR A 110 -8.99 -24.38 6.89
N GLN A 111 -10.23 -24.46 7.39
CA GLN A 111 -10.77 -25.61 8.13
C GLN A 111 -12.13 -26.07 7.59
N ILE A 112 -12.39 -25.76 6.32
CA ILE A 112 -13.59 -26.20 5.61
C ILE A 112 -13.37 -27.61 5.05
N SER A 113 -12.34 -27.80 4.24
CA SER A 113 -11.97 -29.09 3.66
C SER A 113 -10.53 -29.04 3.14
N ALA A 114 -9.86 -30.19 3.07
CA ALA A 114 -8.51 -30.26 2.52
C ALA A 114 -8.41 -29.72 1.08
N PRO A 115 -9.29 -30.09 0.11
CA PRO A 115 -9.21 -29.56 -1.25
C PRO A 115 -9.33 -28.03 -1.35
N TYR A 116 -10.10 -27.40 -0.44
CA TYR A 116 -10.22 -25.95 -0.38
C TYR A 116 -8.97 -25.28 0.20
N SER A 117 -8.40 -25.86 1.26
CA SER A 117 -7.16 -25.39 1.88
C SER A 117 -5.95 -25.52 0.95
N ASP A 118 -5.86 -26.61 0.17
CA ASP A 118 -4.81 -26.82 -0.81
C ASP A 118 -4.89 -25.79 -1.94
N LEU A 119 -6.11 -25.49 -2.42
CA LEU A 119 -6.34 -24.46 -3.45
C LEU A 119 -5.95 -23.06 -2.95
N LEU A 120 -6.23 -22.73 -1.68
CA LEU A 120 -5.77 -21.49 -1.04
C LEU A 120 -4.23 -21.42 -0.89
N GLN A 121 -3.55 -22.55 -0.66
CA GLN A 121 -2.08 -22.59 -0.58
C GLN A 121 -1.43 -22.37 -1.95
N HIS A 122 -1.90 -23.07 -2.99
CA HIS A 122 -1.38 -22.89 -4.35
C HIS A 122 -1.55 -21.45 -4.86
N MET A 123 -2.66 -20.77 -4.51
CA MET A 123 -2.88 -19.35 -4.80
C MET A 123 -1.92 -18.41 -4.06
N SER A 124 -1.38 -18.81 -2.90
CA SER A 124 -0.36 -18.02 -2.18
C SER A 124 1.05 -18.16 -2.77
N GLU A 125 1.26 -19.15 -3.65
CA GLU A 125 2.54 -19.46 -4.27
C GLU A 125 2.58 -19.11 -5.77
N SER A 126 1.44 -18.81 -6.40
CA SER A 126 1.35 -18.48 -7.83
C SER A 126 0.27 -17.44 -8.15
N ASP A 127 0.67 -16.31 -8.77
CA ASP A 127 -0.19 -15.14 -9.04
C ASP A 127 -1.20 -15.33 -10.20
N ASP A 128 -1.16 -16.45 -10.94
CA ASP A 128 -1.74 -16.56 -12.29
C ASP A 128 -3.24 -16.95 -12.37
N ASN A 129 -3.92 -17.29 -11.27
CA ASN A 129 -5.34 -17.77 -11.33
C ASN A 129 -6.22 -17.29 -10.16
N ILE A 130 -6.71 -16.05 -10.21
CA ILE A 130 -7.67 -15.51 -9.21
C ILE A 130 -9.13 -15.98 -9.49
N GLU A 131 -9.47 -16.36 -10.72
CA GLU A 131 -10.85 -16.61 -11.15
C GLU A 131 -11.47 -17.94 -10.66
N THR A 132 -10.72 -18.84 -10.02
CA THR A 132 -11.18 -20.18 -9.63
C THR A 132 -11.60 -20.35 -8.17
N LEU A 133 -11.49 -19.33 -7.30
CA LEU A 133 -11.87 -19.44 -5.88
C LEU A 133 -13.35 -19.07 -5.68
N CYS A 134 -14.17 -20.07 -5.32
CA CYS A 134 -15.57 -19.86 -4.94
C CYS A 134 -15.69 -19.32 -3.50
N PRO A 135 -16.33 -18.17 -3.25
CA PRO A 135 -16.40 -17.56 -1.92
C PRO A 135 -17.32 -18.33 -0.95
N LEU A 136 -17.12 -18.14 0.36
CA LEU A 136 -17.85 -18.88 1.40
C LEU A 136 -19.38 -18.67 1.37
N SER A 137 -19.84 -17.53 0.83
CA SER A 137 -21.25 -17.21 0.60
C SER A 137 -21.90 -18.01 -0.53
N GLU A 138 -21.10 -18.63 -1.40
CA GLU A 138 -21.56 -19.50 -2.49
C GLU A 138 -21.39 -20.98 -2.14
N LEU A 139 -20.42 -21.32 -1.28
CA LEU A 139 -20.22 -22.68 -0.77
C LEU A 139 -21.24 -23.08 0.31
N PHE A 140 -21.73 -22.12 1.10
CA PHE A 140 -22.59 -22.33 2.27
C PHE A 140 -23.76 -21.35 2.31
N TYR A 141 -24.85 -21.74 2.99
CA TYR A 141 -26.02 -20.87 3.20
C TYR A 141 -26.37 -20.71 4.70
N LYS A 142 -26.94 -19.55 5.05
CA LYS A 142 -27.35 -19.28 6.44
C LYS A 142 -28.47 -20.23 6.84
N GLY A 143 -28.33 -20.90 7.97
CA GLY A 143 -29.25 -21.94 8.43
C GLY A 143 -28.89 -23.37 8.00
N GLN A 144 -27.83 -23.60 7.22
CA GLN A 144 -27.32 -24.94 6.92
C GLN A 144 -26.84 -25.66 8.20
N LEU A 145 -27.09 -26.96 8.29
CA LEU A 145 -26.61 -27.81 9.40
C LEU A 145 -25.26 -28.44 9.03
N VAL A 146 -24.29 -28.34 9.95
CA VAL A 146 -22.91 -28.81 9.74
C VAL A 146 -22.47 -29.68 10.92
N CYS A 147 -21.88 -30.84 10.63
CA CYS A 147 -21.18 -31.63 11.64
C CYS A 147 -19.74 -31.12 11.74
N ALA A 148 -19.32 -30.76 12.96
CA ALA A 148 -18.05 -30.09 13.19
C ALA A 148 -17.27 -30.75 14.33
N LYS A 149 -15.94 -30.77 14.22
CA LYS A 149 -15.04 -31.12 15.32
C LYS A 149 -14.60 -29.86 16.06
N VAL A 150 -14.61 -29.88 17.39
CA VAL A 150 -13.97 -28.84 18.20
C VAL A 150 -12.47 -28.93 17.99
N TRP A 151 -11.89 -27.97 17.27
CA TRP A 151 -10.48 -27.98 16.93
C TRP A 151 -9.63 -27.35 18.04
N GLN A 152 -10.04 -26.18 18.55
CA GLN A 152 -9.33 -25.46 19.60
C GLN A 152 -10.27 -24.62 20.47
N ILE A 153 -10.00 -24.54 21.78
CA ILE A 153 -10.73 -23.65 22.71
C ILE A 153 -9.76 -22.62 23.28
N GLN A 154 -9.76 -21.41 22.71
CA GLN A 154 -8.92 -20.30 23.17
C GLN A 154 -9.65 -19.51 24.27
N LYS A 155 -8.90 -19.03 25.28
CA LYS A 155 -9.40 -18.08 26.29
C LYS A 155 -8.78 -16.71 26.06
N THR A 156 -9.61 -15.69 25.90
CA THR A 156 -9.17 -14.29 25.79
C THR A 156 -8.90 -13.67 27.17
N GLU A 157 -8.17 -12.55 27.21
CA GLU A 157 -7.82 -11.82 28.43
C GLU A 157 -9.02 -11.43 29.32
N HIS A 158 -10.21 -11.26 28.71
CA HIS A 158 -11.46 -10.98 29.42
C HIS A 158 -12.26 -12.24 29.78
N ASN A 159 -11.59 -13.40 29.87
CA ASN A 159 -12.17 -14.72 30.18
C ASN A 159 -13.32 -15.15 29.25
N LYS A 160 -13.39 -14.60 28.02
CA LYS A 160 -14.33 -15.07 26.99
C LYS A 160 -13.69 -16.22 26.22
N HIS A 161 -14.44 -17.32 26.07
CA HIS A 161 -14.06 -18.45 25.25
C HIS A 161 -14.25 -18.13 23.77
N ASN A 162 -13.22 -18.38 22.96
CA ASN A 162 -13.27 -18.38 21.51
C ASN A 162 -13.09 -19.82 21.03
N VAL A 163 -14.18 -20.43 20.55
CA VAL A 163 -14.21 -21.83 20.11
C VAL A 163 -13.96 -21.88 18.61
N LEU A 164 -12.89 -22.54 18.20
CA LEU A 164 -12.58 -22.83 16.81
C LEU A 164 -13.02 -24.26 16.46
N LEU A 165 -13.70 -24.38 15.33
CA LEU A 165 -14.21 -25.64 14.79
C LEU A 165 -13.51 -25.97 13.47
N SER A 166 -13.53 -27.25 13.12
CA SER A 166 -13.21 -27.74 11.78
C SER A 166 -14.36 -28.55 11.20
N LEU A 167 -14.62 -28.33 9.92
CA LEU A 167 -15.58 -29.09 9.11
C LEU A 167 -14.88 -30.11 8.19
N ASP A 168 -13.54 -30.12 8.18
CA ASP A 168 -12.74 -30.98 7.32
C ASP A 168 -13.11 -32.47 7.51
N PRO A 169 -13.58 -33.17 6.46
CA PRO A 169 -13.93 -34.58 6.53
C PRO A 169 -12.82 -35.45 7.15
N ASN A 170 -11.53 -35.11 6.93
CA ASN A 170 -10.38 -35.82 7.50
C ASN A 170 -10.38 -35.81 9.04
N LEU A 171 -10.91 -34.75 9.65
CA LEU A 171 -11.01 -34.61 11.10
C LEU A 171 -12.35 -35.12 11.63
N VAL A 172 -13.44 -34.89 10.89
CA VAL A 172 -14.81 -35.30 11.28
C VAL A 172 -14.99 -36.81 11.21
N HIS A 173 -14.41 -37.49 10.23
CA HIS A 173 -14.50 -38.94 10.03
C HIS A 173 -13.27 -39.73 10.51
N ALA A 174 -12.36 -39.10 11.27
CA ALA A 174 -11.09 -39.70 11.70
C ALA A 174 -11.21 -41.07 12.42
N ASP A 175 -12.36 -41.34 13.07
CA ASP A 175 -12.62 -42.58 13.80
C ASP A 175 -13.28 -43.69 12.93
N TRP A 176 -13.57 -43.41 11.64
CA TRP A 176 -14.25 -44.35 10.73
C TRP A 176 -13.26 -45.11 9.83
N SER A 177 -13.60 -46.37 9.51
CA SER A 177 -12.90 -47.16 8.49
C SER A 177 -13.59 -47.08 7.12
N HIS A 178 -12.84 -47.29 6.04
CA HIS A 178 -13.38 -47.41 4.68
C HIS A 178 -14.45 -48.52 4.56
N SER A 179 -14.35 -49.58 5.37
CA SER A 179 -15.33 -50.67 5.42
C SER A 179 -16.63 -50.27 6.15
N ALA A 180 -16.54 -49.44 7.19
CA ALA A 180 -17.70 -48.94 7.93
C ALA A 180 -18.47 -47.85 7.17
N MET A 181 -17.78 -47.05 6.33
CA MET A 181 -18.43 -46.07 5.47
C MET A 181 -19.03 -46.68 4.19
N ALA A 182 -18.64 -47.90 3.83
CA ALA A 182 -19.14 -48.65 2.68
C ALA A 182 -20.50 -49.33 2.95
N GLU A 183 -21.42 -48.65 3.63
CA GLU A 183 -22.78 -49.13 3.90
C GLU A 183 -23.81 -48.41 3.02
N THR A 184 -24.56 -49.16 2.22
CA THR A 184 -25.56 -48.59 1.30
C THR A 184 -26.74 -47.98 2.07
N GLY A 185 -26.90 -46.67 1.96
CA GLY A 185 -27.87 -45.86 2.69
C GLY A 185 -27.29 -45.04 3.84
N LEU A 186 -25.99 -45.16 4.14
CA LEU A 186 -25.31 -44.27 5.06
C LEU A 186 -25.34 -42.83 4.53
N ILE A 187 -25.56 -41.87 5.44
CA ILE A 187 -25.49 -40.43 5.13
C ILE A 187 -24.20 -39.88 5.72
N LEU A 188 -23.41 -39.20 4.89
CA LEU A 188 -22.09 -38.65 5.21
C LEU A 188 -21.94 -37.25 4.59
N THR A 189 -20.94 -36.49 5.03
CA THR A 189 -20.56 -35.21 4.40
C THR A 189 -19.26 -35.39 3.64
N ALA A 190 -19.22 -35.03 2.35
CA ALA A 190 -18.01 -35.10 1.54
C ALA A 190 -17.69 -33.74 0.91
N ALA A 191 -16.40 -33.43 0.77
CA ALA A 191 -15.95 -32.26 0.04
C ALA A 191 -15.79 -32.58 -1.45
N VAL A 192 -16.08 -31.65 -2.35
CA VAL A 192 -15.70 -31.81 -3.76
C VAL A 192 -14.18 -31.72 -3.89
N LYS A 193 -13.55 -32.73 -4.48
CA LYS A 193 -12.09 -32.77 -4.71
C LYS A 193 -11.72 -32.29 -6.12
N SER A 194 -12.41 -32.81 -7.13
CA SER A 194 -12.27 -32.40 -8.53
C SER A 194 -13.59 -32.59 -9.26
N LYS A 195 -13.76 -31.86 -10.37
CA LYS A 195 -14.84 -32.06 -11.33
C LYS A 195 -14.29 -32.81 -12.54
N GLU A 196 -14.95 -33.90 -12.91
CA GLU A 196 -14.65 -34.76 -14.05
C GLU A 196 -15.72 -34.61 -15.14
N GLU A 197 -15.63 -35.36 -16.24
CA GLU A 197 -16.57 -35.26 -17.39
C GLU A 197 -18.01 -35.76 -17.09
N HIS A 198 -18.19 -36.57 -16.05
CA HIS A 198 -19.46 -37.25 -15.72
C HIS A 198 -19.85 -37.16 -14.23
N GLY A 199 -19.28 -36.19 -13.52
CA GLY A 199 -19.54 -35.97 -12.09
C GLY A 199 -18.32 -35.44 -11.34
N TYR A 200 -18.32 -35.69 -10.03
CA TYR A 200 -17.37 -35.13 -9.08
C TYR A 200 -16.66 -36.24 -8.32
N VAL A 201 -15.33 -36.16 -8.25
CA VAL A 201 -14.57 -36.93 -7.25
C VAL A 201 -14.77 -36.25 -5.91
N MET A 202 -15.19 -37.03 -4.92
CA MET A 202 -15.47 -36.52 -3.58
C MET A 202 -14.36 -36.94 -2.61
N ASP A 203 -14.10 -36.12 -1.61
CA ASP A 203 -13.23 -36.42 -0.48
C ASP A 203 -14.08 -36.64 0.78
N CYS A 204 -14.06 -37.87 1.27
CA CYS A 204 -14.72 -38.26 2.53
C CYS A 204 -13.77 -38.23 3.73
N GLY A 205 -12.48 -37.92 3.54
CA GLY A 205 -11.50 -37.82 4.62
C GLY A 205 -11.08 -39.15 5.26
N VAL A 206 -11.28 -40.28 4.58
CA VAL A 206 -10.93 -41.62 5.10
C VAL A 206 -10.02 -42.36 4.14
N ASN A 207 -8.87 -42.78 4.65
CA ASN A 207 -7.86 -43.49 3.88
C ASN A 207 -8.38 -44.83 3.32
N GLY A 208 -8.18 -45.05 2.02
CA GLY A 208 -8.65 -46.23 1.30
C GLY A 208 -10.11 -46.16 0.83
N LEU A 209 -10.81 -45.05 1.05
CA LEU A 209 -12.16 -44.82 0.50
C LEU A 209 -12.08 -43.96 -0.75
N ARG A 210 -12.67 -44.42 -1.86
CA ARG A 210 -12.88 -43.62 -3.09
C ARG A 210 -14.37 -43.35 -3.25
N SER A 211 -14.74 -42.09 -3.45
CA SER A 211 -16.13 -41.68 -3.59
C SER A 211 -16.34 -40.84 -4.85
N PHE A 212 -17.47 -41.08 -5.53
CA PHE A 212 -17.84 -40.40 -6.76
C PHE A 212 -19.32 -40.02 -6.73
N LEU A 213 -19.64 -38.80 -7.17
CA LEU A 213 -20.98 -38.24 -7.25
C LEU A 213 -21.29 -37.92 -8.72
N LYS A 214 -22.22 -38.62 -9.35
CA LYS A 214 -22.62 -38.38 -10.74
C LYS A 214 -23.40 -37.07 -10.88
N ASP A 215 -23.28 -36.41 -12.04
CA ASP A 215 -23.99 -35.14 -12.30
C ASP A 215 -25.51 -35.25 -12.12
N ASP A 216 -26.13 -36.32 -12.64
CA ASP A 216 -27.58 -36.60 -12.49
C ASP A 216 -28.02 -36.64 -11.01
N HIS A 217 -27.15 -37.10 -10.11
CA HIS A 217 -27.41 -37.16 -8.66
C HIS A 217 -26.94 -35.92 -7.89
N ALA A 218 -26.38 -34.92 -8.58
CA ALA A 218 -25.99 -33.62 -8.05
C ALA A 218 -26.92 -32.48 -8.52
N GLN A 219 -27.61 -32.64 -9.64
CA GLN A 219 -28.38 -31.58 -10.30
C GLN A 219 -29.49 -30.99 -9.39
N SER A 220 -30.31 -31.84 -8.75
CA SER A 220 -31.35 -31.42 -7.80
C SER A 220 -30.80 -30.55 -6.65
N TYR A 221 -29.57 -30.83 -6.20
CA TYR A 221 -28.88 -30.04 -5.18
C TYR A 221 -28.43 -28.69 -5.74
N CYS A 222 -27.82 -28.69 -6.94
CA CYS A 222 -27.32 -27.48 -7.59
C CYS A 222 -28.45 -26.47 -7.85
N ASP A 223 -29.59 -26.93 -8.37
CA ASP A 223 -30.76 -26.09 -8.62
C ASP A 223 -31.37 -25.51 -7.33
N THR A 224 -31.30 -26.27 -6.23
CA THR A 224 -31.92 -25.91 -4.94
C THR A 224 -31.04 -25.00 -4.07
N PHE A 225 -29.72 -25.24 -4.04
CA PHE A 225 -28.80 -24.63 -3.08
C PHE A 225 -27.65 -23.82 -3.70
N ASN A 226 -27.26 -24.13 -4.94
CA ASN A 226 -26.21 -23.39 -5.67
C ASN A 226 -26.78 -22.43 -6.74
N GLU A 227 -28.10 -22.18 -6.74
CA GLU A 227 -28.78 -21.33 -7.74
C GLU A 227 -28.56 -21.80 -9.20
N GLY A 228 -28.44 -23.11 -9.41
CA GLY A 228 -28.13 -23.73 -10.69
C GLY A 228 -26.63 -23.75 -11.06
N ARG A 229 -25.74 -23.21 -10.22
CA ARG A 229 -24.29 -23.35 -10.42
C ARG A 229 -23.81 -24.78 -10.11
N PRO A 230 -22.83 -25.33 -10.84
CA PRO A 230 -22.21 -26.61 -10.49
C PRO A 230 -21.56 -26.57 -9.10
N LEU A 231 -21.28 -27.74 -8.53
CA LEU A 231 -20.56 -27.82 -7.26
C LEU A 231 -19.12 -27.33 -7.43
N ALA A 232 -18.64 -26.51 -6.50
CA ALA A 232 -17.29 -25.95 -6.53
C ALA A 232 -16.29 -26.82 -5.75
N VAL A 233 -15.01 -26.82 -6.15
CA VAL A 233 -13.94 -27.52 -5.41
C VAL A 233 -13.89 -27.02 -3.97
N GLY A 234 -13.84 -27.95 -3.02
CA GLY A 234 -13.88 -27.68 -1.60
C GLY A 234 -15.28 -27.61 -0.97
N GLN A 235 -16.35 -27.52 -1.76
CA GLN A 235 -17.73 -27.43 -1.26
C GLN A 235 -18.12 -28.69 -0.47
N LEU A 236 -18.67 -28.52 0.73
CA LEU A 236 -19.14 -29.63 1.57
C LEU A 236 -20.59 -29.98 1.25
N VAL A 237 -20.81 -31.19 0.73
CA VAL A 237 -22.12 -31.69 0.33
C VAL A 237 -22.49 -32.90 1.18
N ARG A 238 -23.71 -32.88 1.72
CA ARG A 238 -24.28 -33.99 2.48
C ARG A 238 -24.86 -35.01 1.50
N CYS A 239 -24.26 -36.19 1.45
CA CYS A 239 -24.56 -37.22 0.47
C CYS A 239 -25.08 -38.50 1.13
N VAL A 240 -25.87 -39.29 0.40
CA VAL A 240 -26.16 -40.69 0.73
C VAL A 240 -25.33 -41.64 -0.13
N VAL A 241 -24.84 -42.72 0.46
CA VAL A 241 -24.22 -43.84 -0.25
C VAL A 241 -25.30 -44.63 -1.00
N THR A 242 -25.35 -44.54 -2.32
CA THR A 242 -26.32 -45.26 -3.16
C THR A 242 -25.87 -46.69 -3.47
N ARG A 243 -24.55 -46.88 -3.63
CA ARG A 243 -23.89 -48.18 -3.83
C ARG A 243 -22.54 -48.19 -3.13
N ALA A 244 -22.14 -49.35 -2.61
CA ALA A 244 -20.86 -49.55 -1.98
C ALA A 244 -20.25 -50.91 -2.37
N ASP A 245 -19.05 -50.87 -2.95
CA ASP A 245 -18.25 -52.03 -3.30
C ASP A 245 -17.02 -52.06 -2.38
N SER A 246 -17.05 -52.92 -1.35
CA SER A 246 -16.04 -52.98 -0.28
C SER A 246 -15.04 -54.13 -0.50
N SER A 247 -13.75 -53.85 -0.33
CA SER A 247 -12.68 -54.86 -0.33
C SER A 247 -11.83 -54.78 0.95
N THR A 248 -10.90 -55.71 1.13
CA THR A 248 -10.03 -55.77 2.32
C THR A 248 -9.01 -54.64 2.45
N VAL A 249 -8.79 -53.85 1.38
CA VAL A 249 -7.77 -52.78 1.34
C VAL A 249 -8.38 -51.42 0.98
N SER A 250 -9.43 -51.39 0.17
CA SER A 250 -10.11 -50.16 -0.24
C SER A 250 -11.59 -50.37 -0.54
N SER A 251 -12.40 -49.34 -0.30
CA SER A 251 -13.81 -49.31 -0.68
C SER A 251 -14.06 -48.27 -1.77
N ASN A 252 -14.92 -48.60 -2.73
CA ASN A 252 -15.48 -47.64 -3.68
C ASN A 252 -16.95 -47.39 -3.33
N ILE A 253 -17.37 -46.13 -3.25
CA ILE A 253 -18.76 -45.75 -3.00
C ILE A 253 -19.29 -44.79 -4.07
N GLU A 254 -20.51 -45.04 -4.54
CA GLU A 254 -21.26 -44.09 -5.34
C GLU A 254 -22.14 -43.25 -4.40
N LEU A 255 -22.15 -41.94 -4.61
CA LEU A 255 -22.87 -40.96 -3.81
C LEU A 255 -24.03 -40.35 -4.58
N SER A 256 -25.06 -39.93 -3.84
CA SER A 256 -26.11 -39.03 -4.32
C SER A 256 -26.26 -37.86 -3.35
N ALA A 257 -26.38 -36.66 -3.92
CA ALA A 257 -26.64 -35.42 -3.19
C ALA A 257 -28.11 -34.96 -3.32
N ASP A 258 -28.97 -35.78 -3.95
CA ASP A 258 -30.38 -35.44 -4.16
C ASP A 258 -31.06 -35.15 -2.80
N PRO A 259 -31.64 -33.95 -2.61
CA PRO A 259 -32.22 -33.56 -1.33
C PRO A 259 -33.37 -34.46 -0.88
N GLU A 260 -34.14 -35.04 -1.81
CA GLU A 260 -35.21 -35.98 -1.47
C GLU A 260 -34.65 -37.34 -1.06
N GLU A 261 -33.61 -37.85 -1.72
CA GLU A 261 -32.99 -39.12 -1.33
C GLU A 261 -32.31 -39.01 0.04
N VAL A 262 -31.56 -37.94 0.29
CA VAL A 262 -30.95 -37.66 1.59
C VAL A 262 -32.01 -37.45 2.68
N ALA A 263 -33.17 -36.87 2.35
CA ALA A 263 -34.27 -36.67 3.28
C ALA A 263 -35.09 -37.92 3.62
N LYS A 264 -35.33 -38.79 2.64
CA LYS A 264 -36.10 -40.04 2.81
C LYS A 264 -35.32 -41.15 3.53
N ARG A 265 -33.99 -40.99 3.67
CA ARG A 265 -33.10 -41.99 4.28
C ARG A 265 -33.09 -41.89 5.80
N GLU A 266 -33.88 -42.76 6.42
CA GLU A 266 -33.78 -43.05 7.85
C GLU A 266 -32.69 -44.09 8.11
N HIS A 267 -32.00 -44.00 9.26
CA HIS A 267 -31.16 -45.10 9.72
C HIS A 267 -32.06 -46.29 10.06
N LYS A 268 -31.99 -47.37 9.25
CA LYS A 268 -32.85 -48.54 9.41
C LYS A 268 -32.62 -49.17 10.79
N SER A 269 -33.69 -49.32 11.58
CA SER A 269 -33.62 -49.85 12.96
C SER A 269 -32.97 -51.23 13.09
N ASN A 270 -32.86 -51.97 11.98
CA ASN A 270 -32.32 -53.32 11.94
C ASN A 270 -30.79 -53.35 11.85
N VAL A 271 -30.12 -52.20 11.66
CA VAL A 271 -28.66 -52.08 11.68
C VAL A 271 -28.23 -51.51 13.04
N LYS A 272 -27.54 -52.34 13.82
CA LYS A 272 -27.04 -51.96 15.15
C LYS A 272 -25.95 -50.89 15.03
N VAL A 273 -26.28 -49.65 15.38
CA VAL A 273 -25.32 -48.54 15.42
C VAL A 273 -24.25 -48.85 16.46
N VAL A 274 -23.00 -48.98 16.03
CA VAL A 274 -21.85 -48.99 16.94
C VAL A 274 -21.62 -47.55 17.38
N MET A 275 -21.40 -47.33 18.69
CA MET A 275 -21.24 -45.99 19.26
C MET A 275 -20.12 -45.14 18.65
N GLN A 276 -19.09 -45.79 18.06
CA GLN A 276 -18.01 -45.14 17.31
C GLN A 276 -18.48 -44.55 15.99
N ASN A 277 -19.53 -45.12 15.39
CA ASN A 277 -20.11 -44.75 14.10
C ASN A 277 -21.31 -43.79 14.28
N LEU A 278 -21.45 -43.16 15.45
CA LEU A 278 -22.53 -42.22 15.74
C LEU A 278 -22.08 -40.78 15.45
N LEU A 279 -22.39 -40.29 14.25
CA LEU A 279 -22.09 -38.90 13.87
C LEU A 279 -23.23 -37.94 14.28
N PRO A 280 -22.89 -36.73 14.79
CA PRO A 280 -23.85 -35.64 14.90
C PRO A 280 -24.54 -35.37 13.56
N GLY A 281 -25.84 -35.12 13.59
CA GLY A 281 -26.65 -34.95 12.39
C GLY A 281 -27.33 -36.21 11.87
N MET A 282 -27.02 -37.41 12.39
CA MET A 282 -27.80 -38.63 12.12
C MET A 282 -29.21 -38.54 12.73
N ARG A 283 -30.23 -39.01 12.01
CA ARG A 283 -31.65 -38.99 12.41
C ARG A 283 -32.11 -40.38 12.84
N PHE A 284 -32.83 -40.44 13.95
CA PHE A 284 -33.36 -41.67 14.54
C PHE A 284 -34.84 -41.52 14.90
N LYS A 285 -35.55 -42.66 14.92
CA LYS A 285 -36.85 -42.79 15.57
C LYS A 285 -36.61 -43.08 17.05
N LEU A 286 -37.20 -42.26 17.91
CA LEU A 286 -36.99 -42.22 19.35
C LEU A 286 -38.27 -42.64 20.08
N SER A 287 -38.17 -43.43 21.14
CA SER A 287 -39.27 -43.69 22.09
C SER A 287 -38.97 -43.02 23.42
N VAL A 288 -39.91 -42.22 23.93
CA VAL A 288 -39.76 -41.55 25.24
C VAL A 288 -39.89 -42.56 26.36
N VAL A 289 -38.88 -42.63 27.23
CA VAL A 289 -38.84 -43.56 28.37
C VAL A 289 -39.39 -42.91 29.63
N GLU A 290 -38.85 -41.75 30.00
CA GLU A 290 -39.24 -41.00 31.20
C GLU A 290 -39.03 -39.49 30.99
N ALA A 291 -39.89 -38.68 31.62
CA ALA A 291 -39.68 -37.24 31.73
C ALA A 291 -38.68 -36.95 32.86
N MET A 292 -37.76 -36.02 32.61
CA MET A 292 -36.67 -35.66 33.52
C MET A 292 -36.73 -34.18 33.91
N GLN A 293 -36.01 -33.79 34.96
CA GLN A 293 -35.84 -32.37 35.26
C GLN A 293 -35.06 -31.70 34.12
N ASN A 294 -35.72 -30.76 33.44
CA ASN A 294 -35.25 -30.04 32.24
C ASN A 294 -35.12 -30.87 30.95
N GLY A 295 -35.78 -32.02 30.81
CA GLY A 295 -35.80 -32.73 29.51
C GLY A 295 -36.54 -34.06 29.50
N VAL A 296 -36.20 -34.93 28.55
CA VAL A 296 -36.71 -36.30 28.47
C VAL A 296 -35.58 -37.29 28.16
N LYS A 297 -35.69 -38.50 28.70
CA LYS A 297 -34.87 -39.65 28.32
C LYS A 297 -35.57 -40.41 27.21
N VAL A 298 -34.80 -40.82 26.21
CA VAL A 298 -35.29 -41.54 25.03
C VAL A 298 -34.47 -42.80 24.80
N GLU A 299 -35.09 -43.79 24.18
CA GLU A 299 -34.41 -44.98 23.66
C GLU A 299 -34.44 -44.96 22.14
N PHE A 300 -33.34 -45.37 21.51
CA PHE A 300 -33.19 -45.47 20.06
C PHE A 300 -32.08 -46.48 19.71
N SER A 301 -32.28 -47.32 18.69
CA SER A 301 -31.23 -48.25 18.19
C SER A 301 -30.52 -49.09 19.28
N SER A 302 -31.25 -49.50 20.34
CA SER A 302 -30.71 -50.17 21.54
C SER A 302 -29.71 -49.34 22.37
N MET A 303 -29.80 -48.02 22.31
CA MET A 303 -29.02 -47.04 23.07
C MET A 303 -29.94 -46.05 23.80
N THR A 304 -29.46 -45.53 24.93
CA THR A 304 -30.13 -44.45 25.68
C THR A 304 -29.65 -43.09 25.17
N GLY A 305 -30.58 -42.16 24.97
CA GLY A 305 -30.31 -40.77 24.63
C GLY A 305 -31.07 -39.79 25.51
N TYR A 306 -30.72 -38.52 25.41
CA TYR A 306 -31.29 -37.44 26.22
C TYR A 306 -31.64 -36.24 25.35
N ILE A 307 -32.80 -35.63 25.59
CA ILE A 307 -33.24 -34.41 24.92
C ILE A 307 -33.48 -33.33 25.97
N HIS A 308 -32.70 -32.26 25.94
CA HIS A 308 -32.89 -31.09 26.81
C HIS A 308 -34.13 -30.29 26.38
N ARG A 309 -34.82 -29.62 27.32
CA ARG A 309 -36.06 -28.86 27.10
C ARG A 309 -35.97 -27.82 25.97
N ASN A 310 -34.81 -27.19 25.78
CA ASN A 310 -34.60 -26.24 24.67
C ASN A 310 -34.78 -26.90 23.29
N HIS A 311 -34.46 -28.19 23.19
CA HIS A 311 -34.47 -28.99 21.99
C HIS A 311 -35.77 -29.80 21.79
N LEU A 312 -36.83 -29.47 22.54
CA LEU A 312 -38.21 -29.91 22.36
C LEU A 312 -39.08 -28.75 21.82
N PRO A 313 -40.11 -29.03 20.99
CA PRO A 313 -41.00 -28.00 20.44
C PRO A 313 -41.97 -27.39 21.47
N GLY A 314 -42.14 -28.00 22.63
CA GLY A 314 -43.08 -27.57 23.66
C GLY A 314 -42.81 -28.23 25.02
N GLU A 315 -43.88 -28.62 25.71
CA GLU A 315 -43.80 -29.40 26.96
C GLU A 315 -43.19 -30.79 26.73
N PRO A 316 -42.59 -31.42 27.77
CA PRO A 316 -42.03 -32.76 27.65
C PRO A 316 -43.11 -33.77 27.25
N PRO A 317 -42.94 -34.49 26.12
CA PRO A 317 -43.93 -35.46 25.66
C PRO A 317 -44.04 -36.65 26.64
N ALA A 318 -45.22 -37.28 26.67
CA ALA A 318 -45.51 -38.37 27.60
C ALA A 318 -44.65 -39.63 27.33
N PRO A 319 -44.34 -40.44 28.37
CA PRO A 319 -43.72 -41.75 28.19
C PRO A 319 -44.46 -42.64 27.18
N GLY A 320 -43.70 -43.43 26.42
CA GLY A 320 -44.22 -44.29 25.35
C GLY A 320 -44.49 -43.57 24.02
N THR A 321 -44.47 -42.24 23.97
CA THR A 321 -44.62 -41.51 22.70
C THR A 321 -43.40 -41.73 21.79
N THR A 322 -43.66 -41.93 20.49
CA THR A 322 -42.61 -42.03 19.47
C THR A 322 -42.46 -40.71 18.73
N LEU A 323 -41.23 -40.24 18.59
CA LEU A 323 -40.90 -38.97 17.92
C LEU A 323 -39.60 -39.13 17.13
N TYR A 324 -39.36 -38.25 16.15
CA TYR A 324 -38.08 -38.21 15.43
C TYR A 324 -37.13 -37.23 16.10
N GLY A 325 -35.84 -37.58 16.13
CA GLY A 325 -34.81 -36.65 16.55
C GLY A 325 -33.46 -36.91 15.90
N ARG A 326 -32.60 -35.90 16.00
CA ARG A 326 -31.29 -35.86 15.36
C ARG A 326 -30.19 -35.75 16.43
N ALA A 327 -29.12 -36.53 16.31
CA ALA A 327 -28.00 -36.50 17.24
C ALA A 327 -27.30 -35.12 17.22
N LEU A 328 -27.06 -34.53 18.39
CA LEU A 328 -26.37 -33.26 18.56
C LEU A 328 -24.89 -33.45 18.92
N TYR A 329 -24.59 -34.30 19.89
CA TYR A 329 -23.24 -34.62 20.34
C TYR A 329 -23.23 -35.84 21.26
N VAL A 330 -22.03 -36.36 21.52
CA VAL A 330 -21.76 -37.40 22.53
C VAL A 330 -20.81 -36.83 23.57
N THR A 331 -21.07 -37.01 24.86
CA THR A 331 -20.15 -36.51 25.91
C THR A 331 -18.90 -37.40 26.01
N PRO A 332 -17.68 -36.84 26.14
CA PRO A 332 -16.45 -37.62 26.01
C PRO A 332 -16.23 -38.65 27.14
N MET A 333 -16.59 -38.29 28.38
CA MET A 333 -16.37 -39.12 29.57
C MET A 333 -17.42 -40.24 29.72
N VAL A 334 -18.71 -39.86 29.71
CA VAL A 334 -19.83 -40.76 30.03
C VAL A 334 -20.44 -41.39 28.78
N LYS A 335 -20.11 -40.86 27.59
CA LYS A 335 -20.66 -41.24 26.29
C LYS A 335 -22.19 -41.10 26.20
N ASN A 336 -22.77 -40.15 26.91
CA ASN A 336 -24.19 -39.84 26.80
C ASN A 336 -24.48 -39.17 25.47
N VAL A 337 -25.47 -39.67 24.73
CA VAL A 337 -25.93 -39.09 23.47
C VAL A 337 -26.98 -38.03 23.74
N PHE A 338 -26.75 -36.81 23.27
CA PHE A 338 -27.71 -35.73 23.30
C PHE A 338 -28.35 -35.56 21.92
N LEU A 339 -29.66 -35.36 21.86
CA LEU A 339 -30.43 -35.27 20.63
C LEU A 339 -31.34 -34.04 20.62
N THR A 340 -31.81 -33.65 19.43
CA THR A 340 -32.87 -32.64 19.25
C THR A 340 -34.08 -33.23 18.55
N ALA A 341 -35.27 -32.82 18.97
CA ALA A 341 -36.55 -33.14 18.34
C ALA A 341 -37.29 -31.87 17.87
N LEU A 342 -36.54 -30.77 17.64
CA LEU A 342 -37.12 -29.56 17.06
C LEU A 342 -37.45 -29.81 15.58
N PRO A 343 -38.68 -29.48 15.10
CA PRO A 343 -39.06 -29.64 13.70
C PRO A 343 -38.08 -28.95 12.74
N SER A 344 -37.58 -27.77 13.09
CA SER A 344 -36.58 -27.00 12.33
C SER A 344 -35.18 -27.63 12.23
N ASN A 345 -34.92 -28.71 12.99
CA ASN A 345 -33.71 -29.52 12.90
C ASN A 345 -34.01 -30.97 12.43
N CYS A 346 -35.27 -31.32 12.18
CA CYS A 346 -35.70 -32.69 11.85
C CYS A 346 -36.49 -32.81 10.54
N ASP A 347 -37.20 -31.75 10.12
CA ASP A 347 -37.92 -31.65 8.86
C ASP A 347 -36.99 -31.15 7.74
N LEU A 348 -36.58 -32.03 6.83
CA LEU A 348 -35.66 -31.66 5.75
C LEU A 348 -36.29 -30.73 4.70
N LEU A 349 -37.61 -30.72 4.54
CA LEU A 349 -38.32 -29.71 3.72
C LEU A 349 -38.24 -28.28 4.31
N LYS A 350 -37.70 -28.13 5.54
CA LYS A 350 -37.36 -26.85 6.19
C LYS A 350 -35.84 -26.62 6.29
N GLU A 351 -35.01 -27.49 5.71
CA GLU A 351 -33.57 -27.25 5.49
C GLU A 351 -33.31 -26.40 4.23
N MET A 352 -34.35 -26.18 3.41
CA MET A 352 -34.41 -25.16 2.35
C MET A 352 -34.01 -23.77 2.90
N PRO A 353 -33.43 -22.87 2.06
CA PRO A 353 -33.09 -21.50 2.43
C PRO A 353 -34.32 -20.57 2.57
N LYS A 354 -35.39 -21.05 3.22
CA LYS A 354 -36.53 -20.22 3.64
C LYS A 354 -36.22 -19.70 5.06
N PRO A 355 -36.21 -18.38 5.32
CA PRO A 355 -35.97 -17.88 6.66
C PRO A 355 -37.02 -18.43 7.62
N SER A 356 -36.62 -18.84 8.82
CA SER A 356 -37.56 -19.33 9.84
C SER A 356 -38.68 -18.30 10.02
N MET A 357 -39.92 -18.77 10.20
CA MET A 357 -41.08 -17.91 10.47
C MET A 357 -40.84 -16.94 11.64
N ALA A 358 -39.95 -17.32 12.57
CA ALA A 358 -39.46 -16.44 13.63
C ALA A 358 -38.74 -15.18 13.12
N LEU A 359 -37.85 -15.33 12.12
CA LEU A 359 -37.09 -14.24 11.51
C LEU A 359 -37.91 -13.41 10.51
N MET A 360 -39.00 -13.97 9.95
CA MET A 360 -39.98 -13.19 9.20
C MET A 360 -40.75 -12.22 10.12
N ASN A 361 -41.17 -12.72 11.29
CA ASN A 361 -42.00 -11.97 12.23
C ASN A 361 -41.23 -11.00 13.13
N PHE A 362 -39.98 -11.33 13.50
CA PHE A 362 -39.17 -10.58 14.47
C PHE A 362 -37.80 -10.24 13.89
N LYS A 363 -37.37 -8.99 14.03
CA LYS A 363 -36.06 -8.52 13.53
C LYS A 363 -35.03 -8.42 14.66
N ILE A 364 -33.78 -8.77 14.36
CA ILE A 364 -32.67 -8.49 15.29
C ILE A 364 -32.57 -6.97 15.49
N GLY A 365 -32.37 -6.53 16.73
CA GLY A 365 -32.46 -5.13 17.13
C GLY A 365 -33.86 -4.63 17.50
N GLU A 366 -34.94 -5.39 17.22
CA GLU A 366 -36.31 -5.00 17.58
C GLU A 366 -36.50 -4.96 19.11
N ILE A 367 -37.30 -4.01 19.60
CA ILE A 367 -37.66 -3.88 21.02
C ILE A 367 -39.10 -4.39 21.22
N ILE A 368 -39.23 -5.43 22.02
CA ILE A 368 -40.53 -5.99 22.43
C ILE A 368 -40.87 -5.44 23.81
N ASN A 369 -41.93 -4.62 23.88
CA ASN A 369 -42.31 -3.93 25.12
C ASN A 369 -42.98 -4.86 26.15
N ASN A 370 -43.69 -5.89 25.68
CA ASN A 370 -44.45 -6.82 26.50
C ASN A 370 -44.04 -8.28 26.20
N ALA A 371 -42.82 -8.66 26.52
CA ALA A 371 -42.38 -10.06 26.49
C ALA A 371 -42.78 -10.75 27.80
N GLU A 372 -43.54 -11.84 27.72
CA GLU A 372 -44.09 -12.53 28.89
C GLU A 372 -43.07 -13.51 29.48
N ILE A 373 -42.78 -13.44 30.78
CA ILE A 373 -41.85 -14.35 31.44
C ILE A 373 -42.48 -15.74 31.56
N THR A 374 -41.87 -16.73 30.92
CA THR A 374 -42.33 -18.14 30.96
C THR A 374 -41.57 -18.99 31.97
N GLY A 375 -40.40 -18.52 32.42
CA GLY A 375 -39.61 -19.18 33.47
C GLY A 375 -38.29 -18.47 33.74
N ALA A 376 -37.67 -18.78 34.87
CA ALA A 376 -36.32 -18.35 35.20
C ALA A 376 -35.46 -19.56 35.60
N GLY A 377 -34.26 -19.63 35.04
CA GLY A 377 -33.24 -20.67 35.21
C GLY A 377 -31.91 -20.07 35.69
N VAL A 378 -30.97 -20.91 36.14
CA VAL A 378 -29.69 -20.47 36.75
C VAL A 378 -28.88 -19.56 35.81
N ARG A 379 -29.00 -19.79 34.49
CA ARG A 379 -28.28 -19.06 33.43
C ARG A 379 -29.03 -17.84 32.88
N GLY A 380 -30.30 -17.60 33.26
CA GLY A 380 -31.09 -16.50 32.70
C GLY A 380 -32.62 -16.68 32.74
N VAL A 381 -33.34 -15.76 32.09
CA VAL A 381 -34.82 -15.70 32.09
C VAL A 381 -35.37 -16.06 30.71
N PHE A 382 -36.32 -16.99 30.67
CA PHE A 382 -37.06 -17.35 29.46
C PHE A 382 -38.27 -16.43 29.30
N VAL A 383 -38.42 -15.86 28.11
CA VAL A 383 -39.51 -14.95 27.75
C VAL A 383 -40.22 -15.43 26.49
N GLN A 384 -41.51 -15.15 26.37
CA GLN A 384 -42.29 -15.39 25.18
C GLN A 384 -42.44 -14.08 24.42
N LEU A 385 -41.98 -14.07 23.18
CA LEU A 385 -42.15 -12.96 22.24
C LEU A 385 -43.45 -13.21 21.48
N LYS A 386 -44.41 -12.28 21.60
CA LYS A 386 -45.73 -12.35 20.96
C LYS A 386 -45.91 -11.15 20.02
N LYS A 387 -46.32 -11.42 18.79
CA LYS A 387 -46.70 -10.44 17.77
C LYS A 387 -47.96 -10.93 17.05
N LYS A 388 -48.67 -10.08 16.30
CA LYS A 388 -49.97 -10.42 15.69
C LYS A 388 -49.94 -11.68 14.81
N GLU A 389 -48.78 -12.02 14.25
CA GLU A 389 -48.60 -13.11 13.27
C GLU A 389 -47.65 -14.22 13.76
N GLY A 390 -47.28 -14.25 15.05
CA GLY A 390 -46.47 -15.35 15.59
C GLY A 390 -46.03 -15.23 17.06
N MET A 391 -45.68 -16.38 17.63
CA MET A 391 -45.21 -16.55 19.00
C MET A 391 -43.89 -17.34 19.00
N VAL A 392 -42.81 -16.73 19.50
CA VAL A 392 -41.43 -17.27 19.43
C VAL A 392 -40.77 -17.21 20.80
N ARG A 393 -39.93 -18.20 21.13
CA ARG A 393 -39.18 -18.25 22.39
C ARG A 393 -38.06 -17.20 22.40
N GLY A 394 -37.88 -16.54 23.53
CA GLY A 394 -36.75 -15.67 23.82
C GLY A 394 -36.05 -16.11 25.11
N PHE A 395 -34.77 -15.79 25.22
CA PHE A 395 -33.96 -16.04 26.40
C PHE A 395 -33.08 -14.84 26.70
N VAL A 396 -33.18 -14.29 27.90
CA VAL A 396 -32.30 -13.24 28.42
C VAL A 396 -31.22 -13.91 29.26
N PRO A 397 -29.94 -13.95 28.82
CA PRO A 397 -28.83 -14.39 29.65
C PRO A 397 -28.78 -13.54 30.92
N GLU A 398 -28.44 -14.14 32.05
CA GLU A 398 -28.43 -13.46 33.35
C GLU A 398 -27.66 -12.12 33.33
N HIS A 399 -26.44 -12.11 32.80
CA HIS A 399 -25.59 -10.91 32.70
C HIS A 399 -26.16 -9.79 31.81
N ARG A 400 -27.32 -10.04 31.16
CA ARG A 400 -28.09 -9.10 30.35
C ARG A 400 -29.41 -8.67 31.02
N THR A 401 -29.65 -9.02 32.29
CA THR A 401 -30.88 -8.68 33.01
C THR A 401 -30.88 -7.32 33.72
N ASP A 402 -29.72 -6.63 33.79
CA ASP A 402 -29.48 -5.43 34.63
C ASP A 402 -29.77 -5.65 36.14
N PHE A 403 -29.87 -6.91 36.57
CA PHE A 403 -30.09 -7.30 37.96
C PHE A 403 -28.92 -8.15 38.45
N ASP A 404 -28.18 -7.63 39.44
CA ASP A 404 -27.12 -8.38 40.10
C ASP A 404 -27.72 -9.49 40.99
N TYR A 405 -27.89 -10.66 40.39
CA TYR A 405 -28.42 -11.86 41.06
C TYR A 405 -27.42 -12.51 42.04
N ARG A 406 -26.12 -12.36 41.79
CA ARG A 406 -25.01 -12.86 42.65
C ARG A 406 -24.91 -12.01 43.91
N GLY A 407 -24.91 -10.69 43.78
CA GLY A 407 -24.66 -9.78 44.89
C GLY A 407 -23.26 -10.02 45.46
N LYS A 408 -23.18 -10.28 46.77
CA LYS A 408 -21.93 -10.58 47.48
C LYS A 408 -21.59 -12.08 47.58
N LEU A 409 -22.28 -12.95 46.85
CA LEU A 409 -21.98 -14.40 46.84
C LEU A 409 -20.66 -14.69 46.12
N SER A 410 -19.94 -15.73 46.53
CA SER A 410 -18.76 -16.21 45.81
C SER A 410 -19.18 -17.01 44.57
N ASP A 411 -18.23 -17.34 43.69
CA ASP A 411 -18.48 -18.17 42.49
C ASP A 411 -18.89 -19.64 42.81
N GLU A 412 -18.89 -20.03 44.09
CA GLU A 412 -19.13 -21.42 44.53
C GLU A 412 -20.45 -21.62 45.30
N ASP A 413 -21.27 -20.58 45.54
CA ASP A 413 -22.45 -20.63 46.44
C ASP A 413 -23.83 -20.82 45.73
N ASP A 414 -24.51 -21.93 46.06
CA ASP A 414 -25.94 -22.26 45.89
C ASP A 414 -26.72 -21.73 44.65
N GLU A 415 -26.76 -22.55 43.58
CA GLU A 415 -27.60 -22.32 42.40
C GLU A 415 -29.10 -22.13 42.74
N ASP A 416 -29.61 -22.83 43.76
CA ASP A 416 -31.01 -22.69 44.22
C ASP A 416 -31.29 -21.30 44.80
N THR A 417 -30.33 -20.70 45.51
CA THR A 417 -30.46 -19.34 46.06
C THR A 417 -30.44 -18.31 44.93
N MET A 418 -29.60 -18.50 43.91
CA MET A 418 -29.59 -17.68 42.69
C MET A 418 -30.94 -17.76 41.94
N MET A 419 -31.47 -18.97 41.80
CA MET A 419 -32.75 -19.26 41.16
C MET A 419 -33.92 -18.56 41.86
N GLN A 420 -33.97 -18.61 43.19
CA GLN A 420 -35.03 -17.95 43.95
C GLN A 420 -34.97 -16.43 43.80
N ARG A 421 -33.77 -15.81 43.78
CA ARG A 421 -33.61 -14.37 43.54
C ARG A 421 -34.11 -13.96 42.15
N LEU A 422 -33.75 -14.70 41.11
CA LEU A 422 -34.23 -14.45 39.75
C LEU A 422 -35.74 -14.60 39.64
N ARG A 423 -36.33 -15.67 40.18
CA ARG A 423 -37.80 -15.88 40.20
C ARG A 423 -38.54 -14.80 40.99
N LYS A 424 -37.96 -14.28 42.07
CA LYS A 424 -38.53 -13.16 42.85
C LYS A 424 -38.52 -11.84 42.07
N LYS A 425 -37.47 -11.60 41.26
CA LYS A 425 -37.34 -10.39 40.44
C LYS A 425 -38.16 -10.46 39.15
N PHE A 426 -38.24 -11.65 38.56
CA PHE A 426 -38.88 -11.95 37.28
C PHE A 426 -39.90 -13.10 37.47
N PRO A 427 -41.08 -12.82 38.05
CA PRO A 427 -42.12 -13.84 38.25
C PRO A 427 -42.72 -14.30 36.92
N ILE A 428 -43.14 -15.57 36.88
CA ILE A 428 -43.82 -16.18 35.73
C ILE A 428 -45.14 -15.45 35.45
N GLY A 429 -45.46 -15.20 34.18
CA GLY A 429 -46.59 -14.37 33.75
C GLY A 429 -46.34 -12.86 33.84
N GLY A 430 -45.23 -12.42 34.44
CA GLY A 430 -44.82 -11.02 34.42
C GLY A 430 -44.43 -10.56 33.01
N SER A 431 -44.56 -9.26 32.72
CA SER A 431 -44.20 -8.67 31.43
C SER A 431 -42.90 -7.86 31.55
N VAL A 432 -41.98 -8.01 30.59
CA VAL A 432 -40.73 -7.24 30.51
C VAL A 432 -40.50 -6.64 29.12
N ARG A 433 -39.85 -5.47 29.10
CA ARG A 433 -39.37 -4.83 27.87
C ARG A 433 -37.96 -5.33 27.56
N CYS A 434 -37.78 -6.01 26.43
CA CYS A 434 -36.49 -6.55 25.99
C CYS A 434 -36.13 -6.17 24.55
N ARG A 435 -34.84 -6.13 24.21
CA ARG A 435 -34.35 -6.01 22.83
C ARG A 435 -33.79 -7.33 22.33
N LEU A 436 -34.03 -7.66 21.06
CA LEU A 436 -33.54 -8.88 20.42
C LEU A 436 -32.07 -8.70 20.00
N LEU A 437 -31.15 -9.48 20.56
CA LEU A 437 -29.70 -9.39 20.30
C LEU A 437 -29.26 -10.27 19.11
N HIS A 438 -29.74 -11.50 19.06
CA HIS A 438 -29.30 -12.54 18.12
C HIS A 438 -30.37 -13.64 18.05
N PHE A 439 -30.39 -14.42 16.97
CA PHE A 439 -31.28 -15.58 16.84
C PHE A 439 -30.46 -16.86 16.83
N CYS A 440 -30.64 -17.72 17.84
CA CYS A 440 -29.96 -19.01 17.88
C CYS A 440 -30.72 -20.01 17.01
N SER A 441 -30.31 -20.10 15.74
CA SER A 441 -30.98 -20.87 14.68
C SER A 441 -31.09 -22.38 14.97
N LEU A 442 -30.25 -22.91 15.87
CA LEU A 442 -30.29 -24.33 16.27
C LEU A 442 -31.41 -24.66 17.29
N ILE A 443 -31.93 -23.66 18.02
CA ILE A 443 -33.01 -23.86 19.02
C ILE A 443 -34.24 -22.97 18.78
N GLU A 444 -34.25 -22.23 17.66
CA GLU A 444 -35.24 -21.22 17.28
C GLU A 444 -35.66 -20.31 18.43
N THR A 445 -34.65 -19.73 19.10
CA THR A 445 -34.82 -18.88 20.27
C THR A 445 -34.03 -17.60 20.08
N PHE A 446 -34.67 -16.45 20.26
CA PHE A 446 -33.99 -15.16 20.28
C PHE A 446 -33.23 -14.98 21.59
N ILE A 447 -31.95 -14.64 21.51
CA ILE A 447 -31.19 -14.14 22.66
C ILE A 447 -31.57 -12.67 22.84
N CYS A 448 -31.96 -12.28 24.05
CA CYS A 448 -32.53 -10.98 24.37
C CYS A 448 -31.71 -10.25 25.44
N THR A 449 -31.91 -8.94 25.56
CA THR A 449 -31.33 -8.11 26.63
C THR A 449 -32.41 -7.28 27.32
N LEU A 450 -32.27 -7.09 28.63
CA LEU A 450 -33.01 -6.12 29.44
C LEU A 450 -32.11 -4.94 29.86
N GLN A 451 -30.85 -4.90 29.40
CA GLN A 451 -29.91 -3.87 29.83
C GLN A 451 -30.32 -2.49 29.33
N LYS A 452 -30.41 -1.50 30.22
CA LYS A 452 -30.80 -0.13 29.87
C LYS A 452 -29.89 0.49 28.80
N VAL A 453 -28.61 0.16 28.82
CA VAL A 453 -27.64 0.62 27.82
C VAL A 453 -28.01 0.10 26.43
N ASP A 454 -28.27 -1.21 26.28
CA ASP A 454 -28.60 -1.81 24.99
C ASP A 454 -30.05 -1.54 24.54
N LEU A 455 -30.97 -1.31 25.49
CA LEU A 455 -32.36 -0.91 25.24
C LEU A 455 -32.49 0.53 24.74
N ASN A 456 -31.64 1.45 25.23
CA ASN A 456 -31.66 2.86 24.89
C ASN A 456 -30.66 3.23 23.77
N GLU A 457 -29.76 2.33 23.40
CA GLU A 457 -28.86 2.52 22.25
C GLU A 457 -29.66 2.77 20.97
N LYS A 458 -29.34 3.82 20.22
CA LYS A 458 -30.00 4.09 18.95
C LYS A 458 -29.43 3.21 17.84
N TYR A 459 -28.11 3.04 17.82
CA TYR A 459 -27.38 2.38 16.73
C TYR A 459 -26.89 1.02 17.20
N PHE A 460 -27.75 0.00 17.05
CA PHE A 460 -27.54 -1.33 17.62
C PHE A 460 -27.30 -2.40 16.53
N VAL A 461 -28.08 -2.39 15.44
CA VAL A 461 -27.85 -3.19 14.23
C VAL A 461 -27.54 -2.32 13.02
N TRP A 462 -26.84 -2.85 12.01
CA TRP A 462 -26.54 -2.15 10.76
C TRP A 462 -27.78 -1.55 10.08
N SER A 463 -28.95 -2.17 10.23
CA SER A 463 -30.24 -1.68 9.74
C SER A 463 -30.82 -0.47 10.50
N ASP A 464 -30.26 -0.08 11.66
CA ASP A 464 -30.63 1.14 12.40
C ASP A 464 -30.00 2.40 11.78
N VAL A 465 -29.13 2.25 10.78
CA VAL A 465 -28.33 3.31 10.15
C VAL A 465 -28.62 3.36 8.66
N ASN A 466 -28.99 4.54 8.16
CA ASN A 466 -29.22 4.77 6.74
C ASN A 466 -28.06 5.56 6.11
N VAL A 467 -27.90 5.39 4.81
CA VAL A 467 -26.98 6.21 4.01
C VAL A 467 -27.40 7.69 4.12
N GLY A 468 -26.45 8.55 4.50
CA GLY A 468 -26.66 9.97 4.71
C GLY A 468 -26.93 10.39 6.16
N ASP A 469 -27.16 9.46 7.09
CA ASP A 469 -27.38 9.77 8.51
C ASP A 469 -26.13 10.42 9.15
N VAL A 470 -26.35 11.39 10.04
CA VAL A 470 -25.29 12.00 10.86
C VAL A 470 -25.26 11.31 12.22
N VAL A 471 -24.14 10.64 12.53
CA VAL A 471 -24.01 9.70 13.64
C VAL A 471 -22.81 10.02 14.54
N PRO A 472 -22.93 9.87 15.87
CA PRO A 472 -21.82 10.04 16.80
C PRO A 472 -20.89 8.83 16.70
N CYS A 473 -19.65 9.10 16.31
CA CYS A 473 -18.59 8.11 16.15
C CYS A 473 -17.60 8.22 17.31
N VAL A 474 -17.08 7.09 17.80
CA VAL A 474 -15.96 7.02 18.75
C VAL A 474 -14.78 6.39 18.01
N VAL A 475 -13.62 7.06 17.99
CA VAL A 475 -12.40 6.52 17.38
C VAL A 475 -11.95 5.28 18.15
N ASP A 476 -11.74 4.16 17.46
CA ASP A 476 -11.33 2.89 18.05
C ASP A 476 -9.84 2.63 17.76
N GLU A 477 -9.45 2.65 16.49
CA GLU A 477 -8.09 2.35 16.02
C GLU A 477 -7.75 3.22 14.79
N ILE A 478 -6.46 3.50 14.56
CA ILE A 478 -5.99 4.27 13.40
C ILE A 478 -5.02 3.40 12.60
N ARG A 479 -5.31 3.17 11.31
CA ARG A 479 -4.53 2.35 10.39
C ARG A 479 -4.05 3.18 9.20
N LYS A 480 -3.05 2.69 8.46
CA LYS A 480 -2.47 3.42 7.31
C LYS A 480 -3.49 3.81 6.23
N GLY A 481 -4.57 3.04 6.06
CA GLY A 481 -5.63 3.34 5.08
C GLY A 481 -6.82 4.17 5.60
N GLY A 482 -6.91 4.43 6.91
CA GLY A 482 -8.08 5.09 7.50
C GLY A 482 -8.28 4.81 8.99
N ILE A 483 -9.41 5.28 9.52
CA ILE A 483 -9.74 5.25 10.95
C ILE A 483 -10.88 4.25 11.19
N LEU A 484 -10.69 3.31 12.12
CA LEU A 484 -11.75 2.44 12.61
C LEU A 484 -12.50 3.15 13.73
N VAL A 485 -13.83 3.15 13.65
CA VAL A 485 -14.72 3.87 14.58
C VAL A 485 -15.85 2.97 15.07
N LYS A 486 -16.46 3.34 16.20
CA LYS A 486 -17.67 2.73 16.76
C LYS A 486 -18.83 3.73 16.74
N VAL A 487 -20.00 3.28 16.29
CA VAL A 487 -21.27 4.02 16.27
C VAL A 487 -22.28 3.21 17.08
N GLY A 488 -22.48 3.60 18.33
CA GLY A 488 -23.24 2.79 19.29
C GLY A 488 -22.57 1.43 19.52
N LYS A 489 -23.19 0.34 19.04
CA LYS A 489 -22.65 -1.03 19.06
C LYS A 489 -22.07 -1.49 17.71
N ILE A 490 -22.21 -0.66 16.67
CA ILE A 490 -21.85 -0.96 15.29
C ILE A 490 -20.43 -0.44 15.04
N HIS A 491 -19.67 -1.11 14.17
CA HIS A 491 -18.36 -0.62 13.73
C HIS A 491 -18.47 0.18 12.44
N GLY A 492 -17.52 1.06 12.16
CA GLY A 492 -17.45 1.82 10.91
C GLY A 492 -16.00 2.08 10.52
N PHE A 493 -15.78 2.35 9.24
CA PHE A 493 -14.48 2.72 8.71
C PHE A 493 -14.55 4.09 8.04
N VAL A 494 -13.59 4.95 8.35
CA VAL A 494 -13.40 6.26 7.71
C VAL A 494 -12.14 6.16 6.84
N PRO A 495 -12.27 6.03 5.51
CA PRO A 495 -11.12 6.04 4.60
C PRO A 495 -10.29 7.31 4.76
N ALA A 496 -8.98 7.24 4.54
CA ALA A 496 -8.08 8.40 4.69
C ALA A 496 -8.57 9.64 3.90
N VAL A 497 -9.05 9.45 2.67
CA VAL A 497 -9.63 10.51 1.81
C VAL A 497 -10.88 11.19 2.38
N HIS A 498 -11.55 10.56 3.34
CA HIS A 498 -12.76 11.04 4.02
C HIS A 498 -12.51 11.45 5.49
N SER A 499 -11.27 11.41 5.97
CA SER A 499 -10.90 11.77 7.35
C SER A 499 -11.03 13.27 7.67
N ALA A 500 -10.82 14.14 6.67
CA ALA A 500 -10.99 15.59 6.77
C ALA A 500 -11.25 16.21 5.39
N ASP A 501 -11.67 17.48 5.35
CA ASP A 501 -11.92 18.19 4.08
C ASP A 501 -10.63 18.40 3.27
N VAL A 502 -9.50 18.66 3.95
CA VAL A 502 -8.15 18.73 3.40
C VAL A 502 -7.36 17.48 3.81
N PRO A 503 -6.54 16.86 2.94
CA PRO A 503 -5.74 15.68 3.28
C PRO A 503 -4.81 15.92 4.47
N LEU A 504 -4.83 15.00 5.45
CA LEU A 504 -3.99 15.07 6.66
C LEU A 504 -2.73 14.22 6.51
N HIS A 505 -1.56 14.85 6.58
CA HIS A 505 -0.26 14.16 6.51
C HIS A 505 0.01 13.27 7.74
N GLN A 506 -0.61 13.56 8.90
CA GLN A 506 -0.52 12.73 10.11
C GLN A 506 -1.89 12.67 10.85
N PRO A 507 -2.75 11.69 10.54
CA PRO A 507 -4.07 11.54 11.18
C PRO A 507 -4.01 11.36 12.71
N ALA A 508 -2.92 10.78 13.24
CA ALA A 508 -2.72 10.52 14.66
C ALA A 508 -2.53 11.78 15.54
N LEU A 509 -2.28 12.95 14.93
CA LEU A 509 -2.26 14.23 15.65
C LEU A 509 -3.68 14.75 15.92
N THR A 510 -4.61 14.51 14.99
CA THR A 510 -6.00 15.01 15.05
C THR A 510 -6.95 14.04 15.74
N PHE A 511 -6.75 12.74 15.55
CA PHE A 511 -7.59 11.68 16.09
C PHE A 511 -6.80 10.84 17.08
N LYS A 512 -7.38 10.57 18.26
CA LYS A 512 -6.85 9.64 19.26
C LYS A 512 -7.92 8.60 19.61
N PRO A 513 -7.57 7.33 19.90
CA PRO A 513 -8.51 6.35 20.42
C PRO A 513 -9.34 6.90 21.59
N GLY A 514 -10.65 6.65 21.56
CA GLY A 514 -11.63 7.19 22.50
C GLY A 514 -12.22 8.57 22.14
N THR A 515 -11.69 9.28 21.14
CA THR A 515 -12.22 10.61 20.75
C THR A 515 -13.62 10.48 20.14
N LYS A 516 -14.57 11.32 20.57
CA LYS A 516 -15.91 11.41 19.99
C LYS A 516 -15.96 12.45 18.87
N VAL A 517 -16.43 12.05 17.68
CA VAL A 517 -16.50 12.87 16.46
C VAL A 517 -17.84 12.62 15.78
N MET A 518 -18.50 13.65 15.27
CA MET A 518 -19.69 13.46 14.42
C MET A 518 -19.25 13.09 13.01
N GLY A 519 -19.72 11.94 12.52
CA GLY A 519 -19.51 11.49 11.15
C GLY A 519 -20.83 11.42 10.38
N ARG A 520 -20.75 11.39 9.05
CA ARG A 520 -21.92 11.15 8.19
C ARG A 520 -21.72 9.87 7.40
N VAL A 521 -22.76 9.05 7.32
CA VAL A 521 -22.70 7.71 6.75
C VAL A 521 -22.67 7.80 5.23
N LEU A 522 -21.59 7.35 4.59
CA LEU A 522 -21.45 7.34 3.13
C LEU A 522 -22.10 6.11 2.50
N LYS A 523 -21.80 4.92 3.03
CA LYS A 523 -22.28 3.63 2.52
C LYS A 523 -22.51 2.67 3.69
N VAL A 524 -23.57 1.86 3.61
CA VAL A 524 -23.84 0.77 4.53
C VAL A 524 -24.03 -0.50 3.71
N ASP A 525 -23.30 -1.55 4.06
CA ASP A 525 -23.50 -2.92 3.61
C ASP A 525 -23.87 -3.76 4.84
N SER A 526 -25.18 -4.03 4.96
CA SER A 526 -25.76 -4.77 6.10
C SER A 526 -25.46 -6.27 6.05
N GLU A 527 -25.07 -6.80 4.88
CA GLU A 527 -24.78 -8.22 4.70
C GLU A 527 -23.33 -8.53 5.03
N LYS A 528 -22.40 -7.66 4.61
CA LYS A 528 -20.96 -7.78 4.90
C LYS A 528 -20.57 -7.19 6.25
N HIS A 529 -21.51 -6.60 7.00
CA HIS A 529 -21.28 -5.89 8.25
C HIS A 529 -20.24 -4.77 8.09
N GLN A 530 -20.42 -3.93 7.07
CA GLN A 530 -19.50 -2.83 6.75
C GLN A 530 -20.25 -1.49 6.64
N MET A 531 -19.66 -0.44 7.19
CA MET A 531 -20.15 0.93 7.05
C MET A 531 -18.97 1.85 6.77
N ILE A 532 -19.10 2.66 5.73
CA ILE A 532 -18.13 3.69 5.37
C ILE A 532 -18.69 5.04 5.84
N ILE A 533 -17.89 5.80 6.59
CA ILE A 533 -18.26 7.07 7.21
C ILE A 533 -17.33 8.18 6.70
N THR A 534 -17.84 9.40 6.60
CA THR A 534 -17.05 10.61 6.35
C THR A 534 -16.96 11.51 7.58
N PHE A 535 -15.75 12.01 7.85
CA PHE A 535 -15.45 13.05 8.84
C PHE A 535 -15.18 14.42 8.21
N LYS A 536 -15.23 14.52 6.87
CA LYS A 536 -15.31 15.78 6.12
C LYS A 536 -16.37 16.72 6.71
N LYS A 537 -15.96 17.83 7.35
CA LYS A 537 -16.87 18.72 8.09
C LYS A 537 -17.93 19.28 7.16
N THR A 538 -17.55 19.64 5.94
CA THR A 538 -18.47 20.14 4.91
C THR A 538 -19.56 19.14 4.54
N LEU A 539 -19.28 17.82 4.52
CA LEU A 539 -20.32 16.80 4.29
C LEU A 539 -21.17 16.53 5.53
N VAL A 540 -20.58 16.62 6.74
CA VAL A 540 -21.29 16.41 8.01
C VAL A 540 -22.25 17.55 8.33
N SER A 541 -21.88 18.81 8.05
CA SER A 541 -22.73 19.99 8.30
C SER A 541 -23.73 20.31 7.19
N SER A 542 -23.61 19.70 6.01
CA SER A 542 -24.46 20.01 4.87
C SER A 542 -25.90 19.52 5.06
N THR A 543 -26.86 20.45 4.96
CA THR A 543 -28.31 20.17 4.93
C THR A 543 -28.83 19.80 3.54
N ALA A 544 -27.97 19.72 2.52
CA ALA A 544 -28.36 19.37 1.16
C ALA A 544 -28.90 17.92 1.05
N PRO A 545 -29.82 17.65 0.10
CA PRO A 545 -30.37 16.32 -0.11
C PRO A 545 -29.29 15.29 -0.50
N VAL A 546 -29.41 14.09 0.08
CA VAL A 546 -28.44 13.01 -0.04
C VAL A 546 -28.67 12.24 -1.34
N LEU A 547 -27.72 12.36 -2.27
CA LEU A 547 -27.73 11.56 -3.49
C LEU A 547 -27.18 10.15 -3.20
N ALA A 548 -28.07 9.25 -2.78
CA ALA A 548 -27.76 7.86 -2.42
C ALA A 548 -28.12 6.81 -3.50
N SER A 549 -28.90 7.19 -4.53
CA SER A 549 -29.28 6.30 -5.64
C SER A 549 -29.28 7.02 -6.98
N LEU A 550 -29.07 6.28 -8.10
CA LEU A 550 -29.17 6.84 -9.45
C LEU A 550 -30.60 7.29 -9.80
N GLY A 551 -31.62 6.63 -9.21
CA GLY A 551 -33.03 6.99 -9.40
C GLY A 551 -33.35 8.38 -8.83
N SER A 552 -32.87 8.67 -7.62
CA SER A 552 -33.13 9.91 -6.87
C SER A 552 -32.40 11.14 -7.40
N ALA A 553 -31.46 11.02 -8.34
CA ALA A 553 -30.86 12.18 -9.00
C ALA A 553 -31.91 12.99 -9.76
N VAL A 554 -31.86 14.32 -9.76
CA VAL A 554 -32.67 15.17 -10.65
C VAL A 554 -31.77 15.96 -11.59
N ILE A 555 -32.10 15.99 -12.88
CA ILE A 555 -31.31 16.74 -13.87
C ILE A 555 -31.37 18.24 -13.54
N GLY A 556 -30.22 18.89 -13.50
CA GLY A 556 -30.05 20.29 -13.08
C GLY A 556 -29.88 20.50 -11.57
N GLU A 557 -30.08 19.47 -10.73
CA GLU A 557 -29.85 19.57 -9.28
C GLU A 557 -28.36 19.47 -8.94
N SER A 558 -27.93 20.20 -7.90
CA SER A 558 -26.54 20.22 -7.44
C SER A 558 -26.33 19.39 -6.18
N HIS A 559 -25.37 18.46 -6.20
CA HIS A 559 -24.97 17.68 -5.04
C HIS A 559 -23.47 17.84 -4.75
N MET A 560 -23.10 17.73 -3.48
CA MET A 560 -21.69 17.68 -3.06
C MET A 560 -21.18 16.25 -3.15
N GLY A 561 -20.11 16.02 -3.90
CA GLY A 561 -19.44 14.73 -4.04
C GLY A 561 -17.93 14.84 -3.80
N THR A 562 -17.30 13.70 -3.55
CA THR A 562 -15.85 13.59 -3.33
C THR A 562 -15.17 13.04 -4.58
N VAL A 563 -14.08 13.66 -5.04
CA VAL A 563 -13.22 13.11 -6.10
C VAL A 563 -12.56 11.83 -5.59
N VAL A 564 -12.84 10.69 -6.23
CA VAL A 564 -12.25 9.39 -5.85
C VAL A 564 -11.21 8.94 -6.87
N PHE A 565 -11.36 9.32 -8.13
CA PHE A 565 -10.47 8.89 -9.21
C PHE A 565 -10.39 9.98 -10.28
N ILE A 566 -9.20 10.20 -10.83
CA ILE A 566 -8.92 11.23 -11.84
C ILE A 566 -8.26 10.50 -13.01
N GLN A 567 -8.74 10.73 -14.23
CA GLN A 567 -8.11 10.32 -15.48
C GLN A 567 -7.94 11.55 -16.38
N SER A 568 -7.18 11.43 -17.46
CA SER A 568 -6.86 12.55 -18.35
C SER A 568 -8.06 13.19 -19.06
N ASP A 569 -9.13 12.44 -19.33
CA ASP A 569 -10.35 12.91 -20.00
C ASP A 569 -11.54 13.15 -19.06
N ARG A 570 -11.47 12.64 -17.82
CA ARG A 570 -12.59 12.67 -16.86
C ARG A 570 -12.20 12.51 -15.40
N VAL A 571 -13.02 13.09 -14.53
CA VAL A 571 -12.99 12.89 -13.07
C VAL A 571 -14.18 12.05 -12.62
N ILE A 572 -13.92 11.03 -11.80
CA ILE A 572 -14.99 10.27 -11.13
C ILE A 572 -15.20 10.82 -9.72
N VAL A 573 -16.39 11.39 -9.53
CA VAL A 573 -16.89 11.91 -8.27
C VAL A 573 -17.81 10.85 -7.65
N SER A 574 -17.51 10.43 -6.42
CA SER A 574 -18.39 9.57 -5.63
C SER A 574 -19.31 10.42 -4.77
N PHE A 575 -20.58 10.04 -4.73
CA PHE A 575 -21.57 10.57 -3.80
C PHE A 575 -21.82 9.55 -2.68
N PHE A 576 -23.02 9.56 -2.12
CA PHE A 576 -23.45 8.61 -1.11
C PHE A 576 -23.94 7.31 -1.77
N GLY A 577 -23.94 6.21 -1.01
CA GLY A 577 -24.25 4.87 -1.52
C GLY A 577 -23.20 4.41 -2.54
N ASP A 578 -23.67 3.83 -3.64
CA ASP A 578 -22.86 3.39 -4.78
C ASP A 578 -22.92 4.37 -5.98
N VAL A 579 -23.47 5.57 -5.77
CA VAL A 579 -23.62 6.56 -6.85
C VAL A 579 -22.27 7.20 -7.19
N ARG A 580 -21.83 6.95 -8.41
CA ARG A 580 -20.69 7.62 -9.04
C ARG A 580 -21.17 8.51 -10.18
N GLY A 581 -20.56 9.67 -10.32
CA GLY A 581 -20.71 10.54 -11.47
C GLY A 581 -19.38 10.77 -12.18
N CYS A 582 -19.45 10.93 -13.49
CA CYS A 582 -18.34 11.23 -14.39
C CYS A 582 -18.46 12.70 -14.83
N LEU A 583 -17.41 13.45 -14.58
CA LEU A 583 -17.23 14.85 -14.98
C LEU A 583 -16.20 14.86 -16.11
N MET A 584 -16.60 15.12 -17.34
CA MET A 584 -15.68 15.17 -18.49
C MET A 584 -14.91 16.50 -18.48
N PHE A 585 -13.64 16.50 -18.91
CA PHE A 585 -12.89 17.74 -19.18
C PHE A 585 -13.32 18.38 -20.50
N THR A 586 -14.57 18.81 -20.56
CA THR A 586 -15.16 19.58 -21.66
C THR A 586 -15.41 21.01 -21.22
N ASN A 587 -15.21 21.98 -22.11
CA ASN A 587 -15.34 23.42 -21.82
C ASN A 587 -16.73 23.83 -21.30
N ASP A 588 -17.76 23.02 -21.53
CA ASP A 588 -19.12 23.21 -20.99
C ASP A 588 -19.31 22.68 -19.57
N SER A 589 -18.45 21.74 -19.15
CA SER A 589 -18.60 20.95 -17.92
C SER A 589 -17.60 21.35 -16.82
N VAL A 590 -16.43 21.89 -17.19
CA VAL A 590 -15.36 22.27 -16.25
C VAL A 590 -14.78 23.64 -16.65
N PRO A 591 -14.54 24.57 -15.72
CA PRO A 591 -13.78 25.79 -15.99
C PRO A 591 -12.33 25.47 -16.41
N GLU A 592 -11.81 26.20 -17.40
CA GLU A 592 -10.41 26.03 -17.83
C GLU A 592 -9.45 26.27 -16.65
N GLY A 593 -8.40 25.44 -16.56
CA GLY A 593 -7.42 25.49 -15.47
C GLY A 593 -7.87 24.89 -14.12
N HIS A 594 -9.07 24.32 -14.00
CA HIS A 594 -9.53 23.75 -12.73
C HIS A 594 -8.83 22.42 -12.40
N LYS A 595 -7.90 22.44 -11.43
CA LYS A 595 -7.17 21.26 -10.97
C LYS A 595 -7.95 20.48 -9.91
N PHE A 596 -7.85 19.16 -9.99
CA PHE A 596 -8.51 18.23 -9.07
C PHE A 596 -7.50 17.44 -8.23
N PHE A 597 -7.84 17.11 -6.99
CA PHE A 597 -7.07 16.17 -6.15
C PHE A 597 -7.97 15.09 -5.54
N ILE A 598 -7.41 13.90 -5.31
CA ILE A 598 -8.16 12.78 -4.70
C ILE A 598 -8.56 13.15 -3.27
N GLY A 599 -9.84 13.01 -2.95
CA GLY A 599 -10.44 13.47 -1.70
C GLY A 599 -10.96 14.91 -1.73
N GLN A 600 -10.85 15.67 -2.82
CA GLN A 600 -11.45 16.99 -2.95
C GLN A 600 -12.99 16.91 -2.92
N LEU A 601 -13.65 17.90 -2.31
CA LEU A 601 -15.09 18.09 -2.42
C LEU A 601 -15.45 19.02 -3.57
N LEU A 602 -16.43 18.61 -4.37
CA LEU A 602 -16.95 19.38 -5.50
C LEU A 602 -18.47 19.51 -5.41
N LYS A 603 -18.99 20.68 -5.79
CA LYS A 603 -20.42 20.89 -6.04
C LYS A 603 -20.68 20.62 -7.52
N CYS A 604 -21.36 19.52 -7.83
CA CYS A 604 -21.61 19.07 -9.20
C CYS A 604 -23.11 19.11 -9.50
N TYR A 605 -23.47 19.62 -10.68
CA TYR A 605 -24.82 19.57 -11.25
C TYR A 605 -24.99 18.29 -12.08
N VAL A 606 -26.13 17.62 -11.95
CA VAL A 606 -26.45 16.42 -12.76
C VAL A 606 -26.90 16.85 -14.16
N GLU A 607 -26.12 16.55 -15.19
CA GLU A 607 -26.43 16.93 -16.58
C GLU A 607 -27.26 15.85 -17.28
N LYS A 608 -26.83 14.58 -17.20
CA LYS A 608 -27.49 13.43 -17.84
C LYS A 608 -27.41 12.20 -16.95
N LYS A 609 -28.41 11.32 -17.03
CA LYS A 609 -28.40 10.01 -16.36
C LYS A 609 -28.01 8.91 -17.36
N SER A 610 -26.91 8.19 -17.12
CA SER A 610 -26.63 6.92 -17.80
C SER A 610 -27.10 5.73 -16.94
N LYS A 611 -27.07 4.52 -17.50
CA LYS A 611 -27.56 3.29 -16.83
C LYS A 611 -26.78 2.93 -15.55
N SER A 612 -25.53 3.36 -15.42
CA SER A 612 -24.63 2.99 -14.31
C SER A 612 -23.87 4.15 -13.65
N ILE A 613 -23.80 5.32 -14.30
CA ILE A 613 -23.01 6.49 -13.87
C ILE A 613 -23.79 7.77 -14.25
N LEU A 614 -23.70 8.82 -13.43
CA LEU A 614 -24.26 10.15 -13.76
C LEU A 614 -23.25 10.97 -14.59
N MET A 615 -23.70 11.74 -15.58
CA MET A 615 -22.85 12.77 -16.19
C MET A 615 -23.01 14.07 -15.40
N LEU A 616 -21.89 14.71 -15.08
CA LEU A 616 -21.81 15.87 -14.19
C LEU A 616 -21.22 17.09 -14.91
N SER A 617 -21.66 18.27 -14.47
CA SER A 617 -21.03 19.56 -14.79
C SER A 617 -20.77 20.37 -13.51
N LEU A 618 -19.70 21.17 -13.47
CA LEU A 618 -19.49 22.20 -12.44
C LEU A 618 -20.26 23.50 -12.74
N ARG A 619 -20.76 23.68 -13.96
CA ARG A 619 -21.53 24.85 -14.39
C ARG A 619 -23.02 24.58 -14.34
N ARG A 620 -23.80 25.61 -13.99
CA ARG A 620 -25.26 25.56 -14.08
C ARG A 620 -25.66 25.82 -15.54
N SER A 621 -26.52 24.97 -16.09
CA SER A 621 -27.07 25.18 -17.44
C SER A 621 -27.84 26.51 -17.51
N GLY A 622 -27.27 27.52 -18.18
CA GLY A 622 -27.88 28.83 -18.37
C GLY A 622 -27.20 30.03 -17.67
N GLU A 623 -26.05 29.86 -17.01
CA GLU A 623 -25.25 31.01 -16.57
C GLU A 623 -24.40 31.60 -17.71
N PRO A 624 -24.56 32.89 -18.08
CA PRO A 624 -23.74 33.53 -19.12
C PRO A 624 -22.29 33.73 -18.65
N GLN A 625 -21.33 33.66 -19.59
CA GLN A 625 -19.94 34.02 -19.33
C GLN A 625 -19.81 35.51 -19.00
N ALA A 626 -19.57 35.83 -17.73
CA ALA A 626 -19.16 37.16 -17.31
C ALA A 626 -17.66 37.34 -17.58
N LEU A 627 -17.32 37.81 -18.78
CA LEU A 627 -16.04 38.45 -19.05
C LEU A 627 -16.05 39.84 -18.38
N GLN A 628 -15.10 40.08 -17.47
CA GLN A 628 -14.70 41.42 -17.07
C GLN A 628 -13.17 41.51 -16.98
N ASP A 629 -12.55 41.66 -18.14
CA ASP A 629 -11.41 42.56 -18.22
C ASP A 629 -11.91 43.98 -17.93
N SER A 630 -11.19 44.70 -17.07
CA SER A 630 -11.25 46.17 -17.02
C SER A 630 -10.43 46.74 -18.19
N PRO A 631 -10.65 47.97 -18.72
CA PRO A 631 -11.14 49.15 -18.00
C PRO A 631 -12.09 50.05 -18.86
N ALA A 632 -12.05 51.37 -18.66
CA ALA A 632 -13.05 52.34 -19.11
C ALA A 632 -13.14 52.61 -20.63
N THR A 633 -14.38 52.87 -21.05
CA THR A 633 -14.83 53.61 -22.26
C THR A 633 -14.84 52.86 -23.60
N GLU A 634 -15.95 53.05 -24.32
CA GLU A 634 -16.37 52.39 -25.57
C GLU A 634 -15.52 52.76 -26.80
N ILE A 635 -15.46 51.88 -27.82
CA ILE A 635 -16.04 52.09 -29.18
C ILE A 635 -15.62 51.00 -30.21
N LYS A 636 -16.64 50.34 -30.80
CA LYS A 636 -16.75 49.66 -32.13
C LYS A 636 -15.89 48.44 -32.54
N HIS A 637 -16.61 47.43 -33.04
CA HIS A 637 -16.15 46.28 -33.84
C HIS A 637 -15.57 46.65 -35.23
N VAL A 638 -14.62 45.85 -35.75
CA VAL A 638 -14.71 45.01 -36.98
C VAL A 638 -13.68 43.83 -36.88
N PRO A 639 -13.58 42.81 -37.79
CA PRO A 639 -13.37 41.42 -37.38
C PRO A 639 -12.07 40.75 -37.91
N ALA A 640 -12.04 39.41 -37.87
CA ALA A 640 -10.88 38.53 -38.05
C ALA A 640 -10.20 38.50 -39.44
N THR A 641 -8.89 38.23 -39.42
CA THR A 641 -8.01 37.63 -40.46
C THR A 641 -6.88 36.92 -39.70
N GLU A 642 -6.79 35.59 -39.71
CA GLU A 642 -6.09 34.73 -40.69
C GLU A 642 -4.54 34.68 -40.59
N ILE A 643 -4.06 33.49 -40.20
CA ILE A 643 -2.85 32.76 -40.66
C ILE A 643 -1.47 33.47 -40.60
N VAL A 644 -0.60 32.99 -39.70
CA VAL A 644 0.85 32.87 -39.94
C VAL A 644 1.36 31.54 -39.37
N GLU A 645 2.11 30.79 -40.17
CA GLU A 645 2.62 29.46 -39.85
C GLU A 645 3.75 29.48 -38.79
N GLN A 646 3.80 28.46 -37.93
CA GLN A 646 4.80 28.34 -36.86
C GLN A 646 6.21 28.03 -37.43
N ARG A 647 7.17 28.95 -37.24
CA ARG A 647 8.58 28.78 -37.66
C ARG A 647 9.54 28.25 -36.57
N VAL A 648 9.03 27.88 -35.40
CA VAL A 648 9.90 27.34 -34.32
C VAL A 648 10.07 25.84 -34.51
N VAL A 649 11.34 25.39 -34.49
CA VAL A 649 11.72 24.01 -34.76
C VAL A 649 12.21 23.34 -33.48
N VAL A 650 11.65 22.16 -33.18
CA VAL A 650 12.10 21.31 -32.07
C VAL A 650 13.57 20.92 -32.28
N GLY A 651 14.38 21.00 -31.24
CA GLY A 651 15.82 20.72 -31.33
C GLY A 651 16.68 21.88 -31.84
N CYS A 652 16.14 23.10 -31.96
CA CYS A 652 16.92 24.33 -32.08
C CYS A 652 16.95 25.11 -30.75
N SER A 653 18.00 25.91 -30.52
CA SER A 653 18.06 26.85 -29.40
C SER A 653 17.78 28.30 -29.81
N TYR A 654 17.19 29.03 -28.87
CA TYR A 654 16.67 30.37 -29.07
C TYR A 654 16.98 31.26 -27.85
N ASN A 655 17.01 32.57 -28.08
CA ASN A 655 17.05 33.56 -27.01
C ASN A 655 15.60 34.01 -26.72
N LEU A 656 15.24 34.06 -25.45
CA LEU A 656 13.86 34.14 -24.99
C LEU A 656 13.67 35.28 -23.98
N GLU A 657 12.80 36.25 -24.28
CA GLU A 657 12.42 37.30 -23.33
C GLU A 657 11.25 36.84 -22.44
N VAL A 658 11.43 36.90 -21.13
CA VAL A 658 10.40 36.57 -20.13
C VAL A 658 9.32 37.65 -20.09
N LYS A 659 8.07 37.30 -20.40
CA LYS A 659 6.91 38.22 -20.36
C LYS A 659 6.12 38.12 -19.06
N SER A 660 5.96 36.92 -18.52
CA SER A 660 5.36 36.73 -17.19
C SER A 660 6.03 35.54 -16.47
N VAL A 661 5.92 35.56 -15.14
CA VAL A 661 6.46 34.52 -14.25
C VAL A 661 5.26 34.00 -13.45
N SER A 662 4.80 32.79 -13.75
CA SER A 662 3.78 32.10 -12.95
C SER A 662 4.42 31.07 -12.01
N SER A 663 3.62 30.47 -11.14
CA SER A 663 4.06 29.37 -10.28
C SER A 663 4.30 28.05 -11.02
N GLU A 664 3.92 27.94 -12.31
CA GLU A 664 3.91 26.67 -13.05
C GLU A 664 4.77 26.70 -14.32
N HIS A 665 4.82 27.85 -14.98
CA HIS A 665 5.64 28.12 -16.17
C HIS A 665 6.01 29.60 -16.31
N LEU A 666 7.07 29.88 -17.07
CA LEU A 666 7.43 31.21 -17.55
C LEU A 666 6.83 31.41 -18.93
N GLU A 667 6.04 32.47 -19.15
CA GLU A 667 5.65 32.86 -20.51
C GLU A 667 6.82 33.60 -21.16
N VAL A 668 7.22 33.15 -22.34
CA VAL A 668 8.40 33.65 -23.06
C VAL A 668 8.07 34.02 -24.50
N ARG A 669 8.84 34.96 -25.05
CA ARG A 669 8.80 35.35 -26.46
C ARG A 669 10.17 35.12 -27.10
N VAL A 670 10.18 34.59 -28.32
CA VAL A 670 11.42 34.41 -29.09
C VAL A 670 11.97 35.76 -29.54
N CYS A 671 13.27 35.99 -29.30
CA CYS A 671 13.99 37.18 -29.72
C CYS A 671 15.09 36.81 -30.71
N GLU A 672 15.11 37.46 -31.87
CA GLU A 672 16.14 37.25 -32.90
C GLU A 672 16.71 38.61 -33.33
N GLN A 673 18.04 38.75 -33.21
CA GLN A 673 18.89 39.85 -33.71
C GLN A 673 18.26 41.27 -33.76
N GLY A 674 17.58 41.70 -32.71
CA GLY A 674 17.12 43.08 -32.53
C GLY A 674 15.67 43.38 -32.93
N GLU A 675 14.93 42.42 -33.50
CA GLU A 675 13.48 42.57 -33.75
C GLU A 675 12.65 41.53 -32.98
N ALA A 676 11.49 41.96 -32.49
CA ALA A 676 10.64 41.14 -31.62
C ALA A 676 9.72 40.23 -32.43
N PHE A 677 10.16 38.99 -32.69
CA PHE A 677 9.28 37.95 -33.22
C PHE A 677 8.06 37.76 -32.29
N HIS A 678 6.85 37.79 -32.85
CA HIS A 678 5.61 37.65 -32.08
C HIS A 678 5.28 36.19 -31.66
N VAL A 679 6.26 35.28 -31.70
CA VAL A 679 6.06 33.89 -31.29
C VAL A 679 6.17 33.76 -29.76
N LYS A 680 5.05 33.37 -29.14
CA LYS A 680 4.97 33.03 -27.72
C LYS A 680 5.23 31.54 -27.50
N GLY A 681 5.82 31.20 -26.36
CA GLY A 681 5.90 29.84 -25.84
C GLY A 681 6.05 29.85 -24.32
N ILE A 682 6.29 28.68 -23.73
CA ILE A 682 6.44 28.52 -22.29
C ILE A 682 7.72 27.78 -21.91
N ILE A 683 8.26 28.09 -20.72
CA ILE A 683 9.24 27.23 -20.03
C ILE A 683 8.57 26.74 -18.74
N PRO A 684 8.15 25.46 -18.65
CA PRO A 684 7.71 24.87 -17.39
C PRO A 684 8.77 25.05 -16.29
N ILE A 685 8.35 25.30 -15.04
CA ILE A 685 9.31 25.59 -13.96
C ILE A 685 10.29 24.41 -13.76
N LEU A 686 9.80 23.17 -13.85
CA LEU A 686 10.61 21.94 -13.79
C LEU A 686 11.51 21.70 -15.02
N HIS A 687 11.46 22.57 -16.02
CA HIS A 687 12.40 22.59 -17.14
C HIS A 687 13.56 23.58 -16.94
N LEU A 688 13.66 24.26 -15.79
CA LEU A 688 14.75 25.21 -15.48
C LEU A 688 16.08 24.52 -15.11
N SER A 689 16.03 23.32 -14.53
CA SER A 689 17.19 22.47 -14.23
C SER A 689 16.80 20.99 -14.27
N ASP A 690 17.78 20.09 -14.33
CA ASP A 690 17.54 18.64 -14.28
C ASP A 690 17.22 18.14 -12.85
N ASP A 691 17.45 18.95 -11.81
CA ASP A 691 16.98 18.69 -10.45
C ASP A 691 15.65 19.46 -10.20
N PRO A 692 14.54 18.76 -9.90
CA PRO A 692 13.26 19.38 -9.52
C PRO A 692 13.37 20.35 -8.33
N LYS A 693 14.26 20.09 -7.37
CA LYS A 693 14.43 20.94 -6.17
C LYS A 693 15.07 22.28 -6.53
N MET A 694 16.04 22.27 -7.44
CA MET A 694 16.71 23.50 -7.93
C MET A 694 15.76 24.34 -8.78
N SER A 695 14.93 23.69 -9.58
CA SER A 695 14.01 24.32 -10.53
C SER A 695 13.05 25.32 -9.87
N GLY A 696 12.48 24.99 -8.70
CA GLY A 696 11.59 25.88 -7.96
C GLY A 696 12.26 27.12 -7.36
N LEU A 697 13.57 27.07 -7.10
CA LEU A 697 14.34 28.23 -6.60
C LEU A 697 14.87 29.09 -7.75
N LEU A 698 15.22 28.47 -8.88
CA LEU A 698 15.72 29.17 -10.06
C LEU A 698 14.65 30.07 -10.69
N SER A 699 13.36 29.75 -10.57
CA SER A 699 12.27 30.61 -11.06
C SER A 699 12.26 31.97 -10.38
N GLY A 700 12.52 32.03 -9.07
CA GLY A 700 12.65 33.29 -8.31
C GLY A 700 13.81 34.17 -8.77
N THR A 701 14.78 33.62 -9.52
CA THR A 701 15.87 34.41 -10.12
C THR A 701 15.47 35.12 -11.41
N MET A 702 14.36 34.73 -12.03
CA MET A 702 13.89 35.24 -13.32
C MET A 702 13.16 36.57 -13.15
N LYS A 703 13.40 37.51 -14.07
CA LYS A 703 12.76 38.82 -14.06
C LYS A 703 11.97 39.04 -15.34
N ILE A 704 10.80 39.64 -15.23
CA ILE A 704 10.02 40.11 -16.38
C ILE A 704 10.89 41.10 -17.19
N GLY A 705 10.94 40.92 -18.51
CA GLY A 705 11.80 41.66 -19.43
C GLY A 705 13.24 41.14 -19.54
N SER A 706 13.65 40.13 -18.76
CA SER A 706 15.00 39.54 -18.90
C SER A 706 15.05 38.58 -20.10
N VAL A 707 16.19 38.59 -20.81
CA VAL A 707 16.47 37.67 -21.92
C VAL A 707 17.29 36.49 -21.43
N ILE A 708 16.80 35.28 -21.65
CA ILE A 708 17.45 34.00 -21.37
C ILE A 708 18.04 33.46 -22.68
N ASN A 709 19.32 33.09 -22.70
CA ASN A 709 20.04 32.66 -23.91
C ASN A 709 20.25 31.14 -23.96
N ASP A 710 20.43 30.59 -25.17
CA ASP A 710 20.64 29.15 -25.48
C ASP A 710 19.58 28.20 -24.87
N VAL A 711 18.29 28.58 -24.97
CA VAL A 711 17.18 27.74 -24.48
C VAL A 711 16.63 26.87 -25.63
N TRP A 712 16.48 25.57 -25.41
CA TRP A 712 16.18 24.60 -26.46
C TRP A 712 14.67 24.37 -26.59
N CYS A 713 14.14 24.36 -27.82
CA CYS A 713 12.76 23.98 -28.08
C CYS A 713 12.61 22.45 -27.94
N LEU A 714 11.74 22.02 -27.02
CA LEU A 714 11.50 20.61 -26.70
C LEU A 714 10.32 20.03 -27.47
N SER A 715 9.24 20.81 -27.63
CA SER A 715 7.97 20.36 -28.19
C SER A 715 7.19 21.52 -28.80
N THR A 716 6.47 21.27 -29.88
CA THR A 716 5.58 22.24 -30.56
C THR A 716 4.17 21.67 -30.78
N LYS A 717 3.82 20.60 -30.06
CA LYS A 717 2.63 19.76 -30.33
C LYS A 717 1.28 20.42 -30.01
N ALA A 718 1.25 21.34 -29.06
CA ALA A 718 0.05 22.08 -28.64
C ALA A 718 0.41 23.54 -28.40
N GLU A 719 1.30 23.77 -27.43
CA GLU A 719 2.03 25.02 -27.23
C GLU A 719 3.53 24.80 -27.48
N ILE A 720 4.28 25.88 -27.65
CA ILE A 720 5.73 25.83 -27.88
C ILE A 720 6.42 25.72 -26.52
N VAL A 721 6.89 24.52 -26.19
CA VAL A 721 7.57 24.22 -24.93
C VAL A 721 9.08 24.33 -25.12
N PHE A 722 9.68 25.20 -24.33
CA PHE A 722 11.13 25.39 -24.24
C PHE A 722 11.68 24.70 -22.98
N SER A 723 12.98 24.39 -22.99
CA SER A 723 13.66 23.75 -21.87
C SER A 723 15.09 24.26 -21.66
N MET A 724 15.44 24.51 -20.41
CA MET A 724 16.80 24.83 -19.95
C MET A 724 17.50 23.61 -19.32
N ARG A 725 16.85 22.44 -19.31
CA ARG A 725 17.43 21.18 -18.82
C ARG A 725 18.73 20.88 -19.57
N PHE A 726 19.81 20.69 -18.81
CA PHE A 726 21.13 20.46 -19.37
C PHE A 726 21.17 19.13 -20.14
N SER A 727 20.46 18.11 -19.64
CA SER A 727 20.29 16.82 -20.35
C SER A 727 19.68 16.98 -21.75
N VAL A 728 18.69 17.86 -21.91
CA VAL A 728 18.04 18.18 -23.21
C VAL A 728 19.01 18.90 -24.14
N ALA A 729 19.70 19.94 -23.65
CA ALA A 729 20.69 20.66 -24.42
C ALA A 729 21.84 19.76 -24.89
N GLN A 730 22.31 18.83 -24.06
CA GLN A 730 23.33 17.85 -24.47
C GLN A 730 22.82 16.88 -25.54
N PHE A 731 21.62 16.35 -25.37
CA PHE A 731 21.03 15.41 -26.34
C PHE A 731 20.92 16.03 -27.73
N PHE A 732 20.37 17.25 -27.84
CA PHE A 732 20.25 17.94 -29.13
C PHE A 732 21.59 18.40 -29.70
N LYS A 733 22.56 18.84 -28.87
CA LYS A 733 23.93 19.14 -29.35
C LYS A 733 24.63 17.91 -29.95
N ALA A 734 24.38 16.71 -29.41
CA ALA A 734 24.94 15.46 -29.92
C ALA A 734 24.18 14.86 -31.13
N HIS A 735 22.85 14.93 -31.15
CA HIS A 735 22.00 14.20 -32.11
C HIS A 735 21.19 15.10 -33.08
N LYS A 736 21.38 16.43 -33.02
CA LYS A 736 20.78 17.44 -33.93
C LYS A 736 19.26 17.37 -34.15
N GLY A 737 18.51 16.75 -33.23
CA GLY A 737 17.05 16.65 -33.32
C GLY A 737 16.56 15.75 -34.46
N GLU A 738 17.12 14.54 -34.60
CA GLU A 738 16.64 13.60 -35.63
C GLU A 738 15.15 13.20 -35.49
N GLU A 739 14.49 12.99 -36.63
CA GLU A 739 13.10 12.50 -36.69
C GLU A 739 12.95 11.07 -36.19
N LEU A 740 11.74 10.71 -35.77
CA LEU A 740 11.34 9.38 -35.32
C LEU A 740 11.78 8.22 -36.23
N GLN A 741 11.99 8.47 -37.53
CA GLN A 741 12.41 7.48 -38.53
C GLN A 741 13.92 7.18 -38.52
N ASN A 742 14.75 8.11 -38.04
CA ASN A 742 16.22 7.97 -38.04
C ASN A 742 16.77 7.47 -36.69
N VAL A 743 15.96 7.50 -35.63
CA VAL A 743 16.37 7.16 -34.26
C VAL A 743 16.80 5.70 -34.13
N LYS A 744 18.04 5.47 -33.73
CA LYS A 744 18.63 4.12 -33.64
C LYS A 744 18.36 3.48 -32.27
N PRO A 745 17.94 2.20 -32.21
CA PRO A 745 17.84 1.46 -30.95
C PRO A 745 19.13 1.56 -30.13
N GLY A 746 19.00 1.83 -28.84
CA GLY A 746 20.12 2.00 -27.90
C GLY A 746 20.38 3.44 -27.43
N TRP A 747 19.83 4.46 -28.10
CA TRP A 747 19.96 5.86 -27.67
C TRP A 747 19.33 6.14 -26.29
N VAL A 748 19.87 7.11 -25.56
CA VAL A 748 19.34 7.57 -24.26
C VAL A 748 18.71 8.96 -24.44
N LEU A 749 17.40 9.04 -24.20
CA LEU A 749 16.59 10.23 -24.44
C LEU A 749 16.27 10.96 -23.12
N PRO A 750 16.46 12.29 -23.01
CA PRO A 750 16.11 13.09 -21.84
C PRO A 750 14.62 13.46 -21.85
N CYS A 751 13.78 12.50 -21.48
CA CYS A 751 12.33 12.61 -21.45
C CYS A 751 11.82 13.56 -20.36
N THR A 752 10.58 14.03 -20.49
CA THR A 752 9.80 14.66 -19.41
C THR A 752 8.75 13.67 -18.93
N VAL A 753 8.56 13.52 -17.61
CA VAL A 753 7.44 12.74 -17.05
C VAL A 753 6.15 13.52 -17.22
N GLN A 754 5.15 12.95 -17.88
CA GLN A 754 3.85 13.58 -18.13
C GLN A 754 2.75 13.05 -17.20
N GLU A 755 2.76 11.75 -16.88
CA GLU A 755 1.79 11.12 -15.96
C GLU A 755 2.49 9.99 -15.19
N ILE A 756 2.15 9.86 -13.90
CA ILE A 756 2.67 8.81 -13.02
C ILE A 756 1.50 7.91 -12.58
N SER A 757 1.50 6.67 -13.06
CA SER A 757 0.56 5.62 -12.63
C SER A 757 1.28 4.55 -11.80
N SER A 758 0.55 3.80 -10.99
CA SER A 758 1.10 2.70 -10.17
C SER A 758 1.92 1.68 -10.97
N ASN A 759 1.41 1.33 -12.17
CA ASN A 759 1.89 0.23 -13.02
C ASN A 759 2.53 0.70 -14.35
N HIS A 760 2.52 2.00 -14.67
CA HIS A 760 3.20 2.55 -15.84
C HIS A 760 3.58 4.03 -15.66
N LEU A 761 4.54 4.50 -16.45
CA LEU A 761 5.04 5.87 -16.46
C LEU A 761 4.90 6.45 -17.87
N VAL A 762 4.27 7.62 -18.01
CA VAL A 762 4.06 8.25 -19.33
C VAL A 762 5.11 9.34 -19.55
N LEU A 763 5.81 9.26 -20.68
CA LEU A 763 6.97 10.09 -20.99
C LEU A 763 6.79 10.88 -22.29
N GLU A 764 7.03 12.18 -22.26
CA GLU A 764 7.27 12.96 -23.47
C GLU A 764 8.75 12.84 -23.88
N CYS A 765 9.00 12.50 -25.15
CA CYS A 765 10.34 12.39 -25.70
C CYS A 765 10.72 13.61 -26.58
N PRO A 766 11.99 14.04 -26.56
CA PRO A 766 12.53 15.10 -27.42
C PRO A 766 12.76 14.62 -28.87
N LEU A 767 11.73 14.05 -29.51
CA LEU A 767 11.80 13.47 -30.86
C LEU A 767 10.83 14.18 -31.81
N ILE A 768 11.35 14.65 -32.94
CA ILE A 768 10.55 15.31 -33.98
C ILE A 768 9.54 14.31 -34.56
N ASN A 769 8.30 14.78 -34.78
CA ASN A 769 7.16 14.02 -35.29
C ASN A 769 6.68 12.83 -34.42
N SER A 770 7.07 12.77 -33.14
CA SER A 770 6.52 11.79 -32.17
C SER A 770 5.04 12.07 -31.85
N LYS A 771 4.13 11.23 -32.36
CA LYS A 771 2.69 11.33 -32.05
C LYS A 771 2.41 10.86 -30.61
N GLY A 772 2.16 11.82 -29.73
CA GLY A 772 1.76 11.58 -28.34
C GLY A 772 2.92 11.33 -27.37
N SER A 773 2.55 10.99 -26.13
CA SER A 773 3.44 10.58 -25.05
C SER A 773 3.58 9.05 -25.02
N ILE A 774 4.72 8.54 -24.58
CA ILE A 774 5.08 7.12 -24.64
C ILE A 774 4.86 6.47 -23.27
N VAL A 775 4.07 5.40 -23.24
CA VAL A 775 3.81 4.61 -22.03
C VAL A 775 4.94 3.61 -21.78
N VAL A 776 5.54 3.66 -20.60
CA VAL A 776 6.57 2.72 -20.14
C VAL A 776 5.99 1.87 -19.01
N PRO A 777 5.83 0.54 -19.19
CA PRO A 777 5.29 -0.33 -18.14
C PRO A 777 6.27 -0.44 -16.96
N GLN A 778 5.76 -0.75 -15.76
CA GLN A 778 6.55 -0.90 -14.53
C GLN A 778 7.80 -1.78 -14.71
N GLU A 779 7.66 -2.90 -15.43
CA GLU A 779 8.76 -3.80 -15.81
C GLU A 779 9.91 -3.13 -16.56
N LEU A 780 9.71 -1.99 -17.20
CA LEU A 780 10.73 -1.24 -17.92
C LEU A 780 11.16 0.04 -17.20
N VAL A 781 10.50 0.41 -16.10
CA VAL A 781 10.81 1.59 -15.27
C VAL A 781 11.84 1.26 -14.19
N CYS A 782 11.65 0.20 -13.40
CA CYS A 782 12.53 -0.16 -12.28
C CYS A 782 12.92 -1.65 -12.27
N GLU A 783 13.90 -2.03 -11.46
CA GLU A 783 14.43 -3.41 -11.39
C GLU A 783 13.85 -4.25 -10.23
N GLU A 784 13.09 -3.62 -9.33
CA GLU A 784 12.45 -4.25 -8.17
C GLU A 784 10.93 -4.17 -8.33
N ASN A 785 10.17 -5.16 -7.85
CA ASN A 785 8.70 -5.13 -7.82
C ASN A 785 8.17 -4.14 -6.77
N ARG A 786 8.35 -2.84 -7.03
CA ARG A 786 7.83 -1.72 -6.24
C ARG A 786 6.92 -0.87 -7.13
N SER A 787 5.86 -0.29 -6.58
CA SER A 787 4.99 0.62 -7.35
C SER A 787 5.79 1.83 -7.81
N ILE A 788 5.49 2.35 -9.00
CA ILE A 788 6.21 3.49 -9.57
C ILE A 788 6.03 4.75 -8.71
N GLU A 789 4.86 4.91 -8.10
CA GLU A 789 4.56 5.95 -7.10
C GLU A 789 5.57 5.96 -5.92
N SER A 790 6.07 4.79 -5.50
CA SER A 790 7.06 4.69 -4.41
C SER A 790 8.47 5.16 -4.81
N LEU A 791 8.73 5.39 -6.11
CA LEU A 791 10.01 5.89 -6.60
C LEU A 791 10.17 7.42 -6.41
N GLY A 792 9.10 8.12 -6.05
CA GLY A 792 9.13 9.56 -5.76
C GLY A 792 9.35 10.45 -6.99
N PHE A 793 8.86 10.01 -8.15
CA PHE A 793 8.83 10.82 -9.35
C PHE A 793 7.82 11.99 -9.23
N ILE A 794 8.06 13.06 -9.98
CA ILE A 794 7.24 14.28 -10.03
C ILE A 794 6.86 14.55 -11.50
N GLU A 795 5.59 14.86 -11.77
CA GLU A 795 5.14 15.26 -13.11
C GLU A 795 5.82 16.55 -13.56
N GLY A 796 6.23 16.63 -14.82
CA GLY A 796 7.05 17.70 -15.38
C GLY A 796 8.56 17.58 -15.15
N GLN A 797 9.04 16.63 -14.32
CA GLN A 797 10.48 16.43 -14.13
C GLN A 797 11.17 15.82 -15.36
N GLY A 798 12.47 16.10 -15.52
CA GLY A 798 13.32 15.40 -16.48
C GLY A 798 13.78 14.02 -15.98
N ILE A 799 13.72 12.99 -16.82
CA ILE A 799 14.39 11.70 -16.60
C ILE A 799 15.09 11.21 -17.88
N GLN A 800 16.01 10.26 -17.74
CA GLN A 800 16.63 9.59 -18.88
C GLN A 800 16.00 8.21 -19.12
N ALA A 801 15.64 7.91 -20.37
CA ALA A 801 15.11 6.62 -20.78
C ALA A 801 15.80 6.12 -22.05
N LYS A 802 16.14 4.83 -22.09
CA LYS A 802 16.79 4.20 -23.24
C LYS A 802 15.77 3.71 -24.25
N LEU A 803 15.99 4.03 -25.52
CA LEU A 803 15.25 3.50 -26.65
C LEU A 803 15.57 2.01 -26.84
N MET A 804 14.58 1.15 -26.59
CA MET A 804 14.72 -0.30 -26.79
C MET A 804 14.51 -0.69 -28.25
N TRP A 805 13.50 -0.10 -28.90
CA TRP A 805 13.26 -0.19 -30.33
C TRP A 805 12.36 0.95 -30.80
N ALA A 806 12.48 1.32 -32.07
CA ALA A 806 11.61 2.27 -32.75
C ALA A 806 10.94 1.61 -33.97
N ARG A 807 9.66 1.96 -34.19
CA ARG A 807 8.89 1.67 -35.41
C ARG A 807 8.22 2.98 -35.86
N PRO A 808 7.81 3.13 -37.13
CA PRO A 808 7.31 4.39 -37.67
C PRO A 808 6.19 5.09 -36.88
N ASN A 809 5.37 4.33 -36.13
CA ASN A 809 4.25 4.85 -35.32
C ASN A 809 4.33 4.48 -33.82
N SER A 810 5.41 3.85 -33.34
CA SER A 810 5.47 3.37 -31.95
C SER A 810 6.91 3.18 -31.47
N VAL A 811 7.20 3.58 -30.24
CA VAL A 811 8.52 3.49 -29.60
C VAL A 811 8.38 2.79 -28.25
N ALA A 812 9.33 1.92 -27.92
CA ALA A 812 9.48 1.37 -26.57
C ALA A 812 10.71 1.94 -25.87
N LEU A 813 10.53 2.40 -24.64
CA LEU A 813 11.57 2.97 -23.78
C LEU A 813 11.81 2.09 -22.55
N SER A 814 12.96 2.23 -21.92
CA SER A 814 13.20 1.70 -20.58
C SER A 814 14.00 2.68 -19.73
N CYS A 815 13.51 2.94 -18.51
CA CYS A 815 14.17 3.77 -17.49
C CYS A 815 15.05 2.94 -16.55
N LYS A 816 15.14 1.61 -16.75
CA LYS A 816 15.97 0.70 -15.93
C LYS A 816 17.42 1.16 -15.89
N SER A 817 18.00 1.11 -14.69
CA SER A 817 19.36 1.55 -14.40
C SER A 817 20.40 0.93 -15.34
N LYS A 818 20.41 -0.40 -15.43
CA LYS A 818 21.32 -1.17 -16.30
C LYS A 818 21.11 -0.96 -17.81
N HIS A 819 20.02 -0.31 -18.22
CA HIS A 819 19.77 0.03 -19.61
C HIS A 819 20.26 1.44 -19.91
N VAL A 820 19.83 2.42 -19.10
CA VAL A 820 20.12 3.85 -19.27
C VAL A 820 21.60 4.18 -19.08
N TRP A 821 22.28 3.51 -18.14
CA TRP A 821 23.69 3.77 -17.85
C TRP A 821 24.58 2.59 -18.25
N ASP A 822 25.63 2.86 -19.02
CA ASP A 822 26.61 1.92 -19.56
C ASP A 822 27.91 1.83 -18.72
N GLY A 823 27.95 2.59 -17.62
CA GLY A 823 29.09 2.75 -16.72
C GLY A 823 30.01 3.94 -17.04
N GLU A 824 29.66 4.82 -17.97
CA GLU A 824 30.47 6.03 -18.21
C GLU A 824 30.50 6.96 -17.00
N LEU A 825 31.70 7.46 -16.69
CA LEU A 825 31.98 8.35 -15.56
C LEU A 825 31.61 9.81 -15.87
N VAL A 826 31.49 10.16 -17.16
CA VAL A 826 31.30 11.53 -17.66
C VAL A 826 29.95 12.09 -17.22
N THR A 827 28.88 11.29 -17.22
CA THR A 827 27.52 11.70 -16.85
C THR A 827 27.44 12.27 -15.43
N GLY A 828 28.05 11.59 -14.44
CA GLY A 828 28.07 12.07 -13.05
C GLY A 828 28.88 13.36 -12.87
N ILE A 829 30.00 13.51 -13.60
CA ILE A 829 30.83 14.73 -13.58
C ILE A 829 30.05 15.92 -14.14
N LEU A 830 29.36 15.72 -15.27
CA LEU A 830 28.57 16.76 -15.94
C LEU A 830 27.38 17.22 -15.09
N HIS A 831 26.62 16.28 -14.52
CA HIS A 831 25.46 16.59 -13.69
C HIS A 831 25.86 17.36 -12.42
N LEU A 832 26.91 16.92 -11.72
CA LEU A 832 27.44 17.65 -10.57
C LEU A 832 27.94 19.06 -10.95
N SER A 833 28.61 19.18 -12.12
CA SER A 833 29.05 20.48 -12.63
C SER A 833 27.87 21.42 -12.84
N ARG A 834 26.74 20.95 -13.38
CA ARG A 834 25.55 21.78 -13.55
C ARG A 834 24.90 22.15 -12.22
N TYR A 835 24.78 21.19 -11.30
CA TYR A 835 24.23 21.42 -9.96
C TYR A 835 24.98 22.53 -9.22
N LEU A 836 26.32 22.48 -9.20
CA LEU A 836 27.15 23.50 -8.55
C LEU A 836 27.07 24.87 -9.24
N SER A 837 26.95 24.91 -10.58
CA SER A 837 26.69 26.16 -11.31
C SER A 837 25.32 26.76 -10.98
N ASP A 838 24.26 25.95 -10.89
CA ASP A 838 22.93 26.42 -10.52
C ASP A 838 22.88 26.87 -9.04
N GLN A 839 23.59 26.20 -8.12
CA GLN A 839 23.76 26.68 -6.73
C GLN A 839 24.49 28.03 -6.68
N HIS A 840 25.54 28.22 -7.47
CA HIS A 840 26.24 29.51 -7.55
C HIS A 840 25.32 30.64 -8.05
N ARG A 841 24.47 30.37 -9.05
CA ARG A 841 23.46 31.33 -9.55
C ARG A 841 22.44 31.71 -8.46
N LEU A 842 21.98 30.74 -7.66
CA LEU A 842 21.10 31.01 -6.52
C LEU A 842 21.78 31.86 -5.44
N LEU A 843 23.05 31.59 -5.12
CA LEU A 843 23.80 32.34 -4.12
C LEU A 843 24.05 33.80 -4.57
N GLU A 844 24.39 34.02 -5.85
CA GLU A 844 24.53 35.36 -6.42
C GLU A 844 23.20 36.13 -6.49
N HIS A 845 22.07 35.43 -6.68
CA HIS A 845 20.76 36.04 -6.53
C HIS A 845 20.46 36.40 -5.07
N ALA A 846 20.73 35.50 -4.11
CA ALA A 846 20.54 35.73 -2.68
C ALA A 846 21.34 36.94 -2.17
N LYS A 847 22.58 37.12 -2.65
CA LYS A 847 23.40 38.33 -2.42
C LYS A 847 22.71 39.60 -2.92
N LYS A 848 22.21 39.60 -4.17
CA LYS A 848 21.53 40.75 -4.78
C LYS A 848 20.17 41.06 -4.15
N ALA A 849 19.51 40.06 -3.59
CA ALA A 849 18.24 40.17 -2.89
C ALA A 849 18.38 40.51 -1.39
N SER A 850 19.61 40.72 -0.88
CA SER A 850 19.90 40.94 0.54
C SER A 850 19.37 39.84 1.47
N ASN A 851 19.25 38.61 0.98
CA ASN A 851 18.86 37.46 1.80
C ASN A 851 19.99 37.14 2.80
N PRO A 852 19.72 36.94 4.10
CA PRO A 852 20.72 36.61 5.11
C PRO A 852 21.70 35.48 4.74
N ILE A 853 21.28 34.46 3.97
CA ILE A 853 22.17 33.37 3.54
C ILE A 853 23.24 33.83 2.54
N GLY A 854 22.94 34.84 1.73
CA GLY A 854 23.86 35.42 0.73
C GLY A 854 25.06 36.14 1.34
N ALA A 855 25.03 36.43 2.65
CA ALA A 855 26.15 37.03 3.38
C ALA A 855 27.34 36.07 3.60
N TYR A 856 27.17 34.77 3.30
CA TYR A 856 28.19 33.74 3.52
C TYR A 856 28.79 33.23 2.21
N ASN A 857 30.11 33.04 2.19
CA ASN A 857 30.85 32.38 1.11
C ASN A 857 31.68 31.24 1.71
N VAL A 858 32.08 30.27 0.89
CA VAL A 858 33.02 29.22 1.29
C VAL A 858 34.33 29.84 1.78
N GLY A 859 34.73 29.49 3.02
CA GLY A 859 35.88 30.06 3.70
C GLY A 859 35.65 31.36 4.49
N SER A 860 34.44 31.93 4.50
CA SER A 860 34.08 33.04 5.39
C SER A 860 33.92 32.57 6.84
N ASN A 861 33.81 33.50 7.80
CA ASN A 861 33.56 33.17 9.20
C ASN A 861 32.05 33.07 9.46
N PHE A 862 31.62 32.01 10.12
CA PHE A 862 30.25 31.88 10.65
C PHE A 862 30.29 31.97 12.18
N ILE A 863 29.59 32.94 12.75
CA ILE A 863 29.38 33.07 14.19
C ILE A 863 27.92 32.71 14.45
N GLY A 864 27.67 31.72 15.31
CA GLY A 864 26.32 31.31 15.67
C GLY A 864 26.23 30.67 17.05
N LYS A 865 25.03 30.71 17.61
CA LYS A 865 24.69 30.14 18.91
C LYS A 865 24.18 28.71 18.73
N VAL A 866 24.67 27.76 19.52
CA VAL A 866 24.21 26.36 19.53
C VAL A 866 22.78 26.31 20.05
N HIS A 867 21.87 25.78 19.25
CA HIS A 867 20.45 25.68 19.59
C HIS A 867 20.04 24.26 20.01
N GLU A 868 20.44 23.26 19.22
CA GLU A 868 20.20 21.85 19.57
C GLU A 868 21.37 20.96 19.14
N LYS A 869 21.40 19.76 19.74
CA LYS A 869 22.28 18.65 19.39
C LYS A 869 21.44 17.56 18.71
N THR A 870 21.76 17.24 17.47
CA THR A 870 21.12 16.20 16.67
C THR A 870 21.91 14.89 16.74
N GLU A 871 21.42 13.83 16.08
CA GLU A 871 22.11 12.54 15.98
C GLU A 871 23.42 12.58 15.15
N TRP A 872 23.67 13.66 14.39
CA TRP A 872 24.84 13.81 13.52
C TRP A 872 25.71 15.04 13.81
N GLY A 873 25.26 15.97 14.67
CA GLY A 873 25.99 17.19 14.99
C GLY A 873 25.20 18.20 15.80
N PHE A 874 25.47 19.48 15.56
CA PHE A 874 24.83 20.62 16.22
C PHE A 874 24.17 21.53 15.19
N ILE A 875 23.00 22.07 15.54
CA ILE A 875 22.36 23.16 14.80
C ILE A 875 22.69 24.48 15.49
N LEU A 876 23.13 25.42 14.67
CA LEU A 876 23.57 26.76 15.04
C LEU A 876 22.62 27.78 14.41
N TYR A 877 22.42 28.93 15.05
CA TYR A 877 21.81 30.09 14.39
C TYR A 877 22.72 31.30 14.47
N SER A 878 22.93 31.97 13.34
CA SER A 878 23.63 33.25 13.31
C SER A 878 22.78 34.37 13.95
N PRO A 879 23.38 35.51 14.33
CA PRO A 879 22.62 36.70 14.75
C PRO A 879 21.65 37.24 13.67
N SER A 880 21.87 36.87 12.40
CA SER A 880 20.97 37.18 11.27
C SER A 880 19.90 36.11 11.01
N GLY A 881 19.77 35.10 11.87
CA GLY A 881 18.76 34.04 11.78
C GLY A 881 19.10 32.90 10.82
N VAL A 882 20.30 32.86 10.23
CA VAL A 882 20.71 31.80 9.29
C VAL A 882 21.05 30.53 10.04
N ARG A 883 20.48 29.40 9.60
CA ARG A 883 20.79 28.06 10.10
C ARG A 883 22.21 27.66 9.70
N GLY A 884 23.00 27.25 10.68
CA GLY A 884 24.30 26.63 10.50
C GLY A 884 24.27 25.17 10.94
N GLU A 885 24.94 24.29 10.22
CA GLU A 885 25.10 22.88 10.60
C GLU A 885 26.56 22.52 10.85
N LEU A 886 26.81 21.82 11.96
CA LEU A 886 28.13 21.44 12.42
C LEU A 886 28.14 19.96 12.84
N THR A 887 28.53 19.08 11.92
CA THR A 887 28.70 17.64 12.19
C THR A 887 29.68 17.37 13.34
N PHE A 888 29.51 16.28 14.11
CA PHE A 888 30.42 15.95 15.22
C PHE A 888 31.91 15.89 14.84
N PHE A 889 32.23 15.36 13.66
CA PHE A 889 33.60 15.35 13.13
C PHE A 889 34.18 16.77 13.01
N ASN A 890 33.38 17.70 12.47
CA ASN A 890 33.78 19.08 12.27
C ASN A 890 33.76 19.92 13.57
N ALA A 891 33.04 19.48 14.61
CA ALA A 891 33.05 20.08 15.94
C ALA A 891 34.29 19.69 16.78
N GLN A 892 34.80 18.46 16.60
CA GLN A 892 35.85 17.79 17.41
C GLN A 892 35.57 17.59 18.91
N LYS A 893 34.68 18.38 19.51
CA LYS A 893 34.27 18.29 20.91
C LYS A 893 32.75 18.45 21.03
N ASP A 894 32.20 18.00 22.15
CA ASP A 894 30.82 18.29 22.49
C ASP A 894 30.66 19.80 22.78
N LEU A 895 29.54 20.38 22.38
CA LEU A 895 29.25 21.81 22.55
C LEU A 895 28.03 21.98 23.45
N GLU A 896 28.14 22.90 24.41
CA GLU A 896 27.02 23.23 25.28
C GLU A 896 25.94 23.99 24.49
N ILE A 897 24.67 23.67 24.78
CA ILE A 897 23.52 24.43 24.26
C ILE A 897 23.65 25.89 24.75
N ASP A 898 23.23 26.83 23.91
CA ASP A 898 23.39 28.27 24.08
C ASP A 898 24.84 28.81 24.03
N SER A 899 25.86 27.98 23.84
CA SER A 899 27.23 28.47 23.59
C SER A 899 27.35 29.14 22.21
N THR A 900 28.16 30.20 22.10
CA THR A 900 28.46 30.86 20.83
C THR A 900 29.77 30.33 20.26
N VAL A 901 29.74 29.80 19.03
CA VAL A 901 30.93 29.32 18.33
C VAL A 901 31.21 30.12 17.06
N ASN A 902 32.48 30.23 16.70
CA ASN A 902 32.97 30.90 15.50
C ASN A 902 33.71 29.88 14.64
N GLY A 903 33.10 29.45 13.54
CA GLY A 903 33.63 28.45 12.60
C GLY A 903 33.92 29.00 11.21
N LYS A 904 34.44 28.14 10.34
CA LYS A 904 34.64 28.43 8.90
C LYS A 904 33.56 27.75 8.07
N VAL A 905 33.02 28.46 7.09
CA VAL A 905 32.05 27.90 6.14
C VAL A 905 32.74 26.91 5.19
N LEU A 906 32.23 25.69 5.12
CA LEU A 906 32.61 24.64 4.16
C LEU A 906 31.79 24.73 2.88
N ASN A 907 30.48 24.95 3.01
CA ASN A 907 29.50 24.93 1.93
C ASN A 907 28.28 25.79 2.31
N VAL A 908 27.53 26.26 1.32
CA VAL A 908 26.28 27.02 1.49
C VAL A 908 25.21 26.34 0.65
N ASP A 909 24.26 25.67 1.31
CA ASP A 909 23.17 24.96 0.64
C ASP A 909 21.94 25.87 0.53
N CYS A 910 21.77 26.46 -0.66
CA CYS A 910 20.59 27.27 -0.98
C CYS A 910 19.28 26.47 -1.09
N VAL A 911 19.33 25.14 -1.22
CA VAL A 911 18.13 24.27 -1.33
C VAL A 911 17.55 23.96 0.03
N ARG A 912 18.42 23.78 1.03
CA ARG A 912 18.04 23.48 2.42
C ARG A 912 18.23 24.68 3.36
N GLU A 913 18.43 25.86 2.79
CA GLU A 913 18.58 27.17 3.46
C GLU A 913 19.52 27.15 4.69
N HIS A 914 20.69 26.49 4.58
CA HIS A 914 21.66 26.42 5.68
C HIS A 914 23.12 26.50 5.20
N VAL A 915 24.01 26.69 6.17
CA VAL A 915 25.45 26.83 5.98
C VAL A 915 26.18 25.71 6.72
N GLU A 916 27.02 24.93 6.05
CA GLU A 916 27.77 23.84 6.67
C GLU A 916 29.13 24.36 7.16
N ILE A 917 29.48 24.06 8.42
CA ILE A 917 30.52 24.77 9.17
C ILE A 917 31.58 23.79 9.70
N THR A 918 32.82 24.28 9.87
CA THR A 918 33.89 23.56 10.56
C THR A 918 34.59 24.35 11.66
N LEU A 919 34.83 23.67 12.79
CA LEU A 919 35.75 24.09 13.85
C LEU A 919 37.09 23.33 13.78
N HIS A 920 37.19 22.28 12.96
CA HIS A 920 38.35 21.39 12.87
C HIS A 920 39.65 22.18 12.53
N PRO A 921 40.69 22.18 13.39
CA PRO A 921 41.87 23.04 13.24
C PRO A 921 42.55 22.93 11.88
N SER A 922 42.74 21.71 11.37
CA SER A 922 43.37 21.46 10.06
C SER A 922 42.61 22.13 8.91
N SER A 923 41.28 22.15 8.96
CA SER A 923 40.44 22.78 7.93
C SER A 923 40.38 24.28 8.14
N ARG A 924 40.13 24.71 9.39
CA ARG A 924 39.98 26.11 9.83
C ARG A 924 41.21 26.96 9.52
N CYS A 925 42.42 26.43 9.67
CA CYS A 925 43.67 27.14 9.38
C CYS A 925 44.02 27.24 7.88
N LEU A 926 43.32 26.48 7.01
CA LEU A 926 43.61 26.42 5.58
C LEU A 926 42.54 27.08 4.70
N LEU A 927 41.32 27.24 5.21
CA LEU A 927 40.20 27.88 4.51
C LEU A 927 40.25 29.41 4.66
N ASN A 928 40.46 30.11 3.55
CA ASN A 928 40.46 31.57 3.49
C ASN A 928 39.69 32.02 2.24
N GLU A 929 38.69 32.88 2.44
CA GLU A 929 37.83 33.49 1.41
C GLU A 929 38.59 34.22 0.29
N LYS A 930 39.85 34.63 0.53
CA LYS A 930 40.72 35.21 -0.51
C LYS A 930 41.53 34.19 -1.33
N ARG A 931 41.65 32.93 -0.86
CA ARG A 931 42.40 31.85 -1.53
C ARG A 931 41.53 30.88 -2.32
N THR A 932 40.21 30.97 -2.20
CA THR A 932 39.23 30.19 -2.98
C THR A 932 39.05 30.69 -4.41
N LYS A 933 39.84 31.68 -4.87
CA LYS A 933 39.85 32.12 -6.27
C LYS A 933 40.62 31.14 -7.17
N GLU A 934 39.87 30.47 -8.03
CA GLU A 934 40.27 29.86 -9.32
C GLU A 934 41.68 29.25 -9.43
N ILE A 935 41.95 28.25 -8.59
CA ILE A 935 43.08 27.34 -8.85
C ILE A 935 42.61 26.29 -9.87
N VAL A 936 42.97 26.50 -11.13
CA VAL A 936 42.74 25.53 -12.21
C VAL A 936 43.74 24.39 -12.07
N LEU A 937 43.26 23.18 -11.77
CA LEU A 937 44.10 21.99 -11.69
C LEU A 937 44.14 21.26 -13.04
N ALA A 938 45.33 20.83 -13.44
CA ALA A 938 45.52 20.07 -14.68
C ALA A 938 44.64 18.79 -14.71
N PRO A 939 43.98 18.47 -15.84
CA PRO A 939 43.22 17.24 -15.98
C PRO A 939 44.07 16.00 -15.69
N ARG A 940 43.46 14.97 -15.09
CA ARG A 940 44.08 13.69 -14.70
C ARG A 940 45.19 13.80 -13.63
N LEU A 941 45.43 14.97 -13.04
CA LEU A 941 46.36 15.15 -11.92
C LEU A 941 45.90 14.32 -10.70
N ASN A 942 46.83 13.61 -10.08
CA ASN A 942 46.57 12.68 -8.96
C ASN A 942 47.07 13.27 -7.64
N ILE A 943 46.17 13.49 -6.67
CA ILE A 943 46.48 14.21 -5.42
C ILE A 943 45.82 13.47 -4.24
N HIS A 944 46.42 13.52 -3.05
CA HIS A 944 45.79 13.04 -1.81
C HIS A 944 44.93 14.13 -1.17
N GLY A 945 43.87 13.77 -0.45
CA GLY A 945 42.98 14.72 0.19
C GLY A 945 42.07 14.08 1.24
N PHE A 946 41.74 14.83 2.30
CA PHE A 946 40.85 14.37 3.36
C PHE A 946 39.38 14.71 3.05
N VAL A 947 38.47 13.77 3.28
CA VAL A 947 37.02 14.04 3.24
C VAL A 947 36.62 14.95 4.41
N VAL A 948 36.03 16.11 4.13
CA VAL A 948 35.64 17.11 5.15
C VAL A 948 34.12 17.22 5.31
N LEU A 949 33.38 16.90 4.25
CA LEU A 949 31.92 16.94 4.20
C LEU A 949 31.39 15.86 3.24
N VAL A 950 30.23 15.30 3.56
CA VAL A 950 29.51 14.31 2.73
C VAL A 950 28.05 14.74 2.64
N THR A 951 27.61 15.19 1.47
CA THR A 951 26.22 15.49 1.16
C THR A 951 25.61 14.39 0.26
N PRO A 952 24.28 14.27 0.20
CA PRO A 952 23.62 13.38 -0.77
C PRO A 952 24.02 13.63 -2.22
N GLU A 953 24.39 14.87 -2.56
CA GLU A 953 24.71 15.32 -3.91
C GLU A 953 26.23 15.20 -4.22
N PHE A 954 27.11 15.52 -3.26
CA PHE A 954 28.56 15.43 -3.42
C PHE A 954 29.34 15.19 -2.12
N ILE A 955 30.58 14.72 -2.26
CA ILE A 955 31.57 14.61 -1.20
C ILE A 955 32.61 15.72 -1.39
N LEU A 956 32.88 16.49 -0.34
CA LEU A 956 33.86 17.58 -0.36
C LEU A 956 35.20 17.09 0.24
N VAL A 957 36.27 17.25 -0.53
CA VAL A 957 37.62 16.80 -0.17
C VAL A 957 38.58 17.98 -0.13
N GLN A 958 39.34 18.12 0.97
CA GLN A 958 40.42 19.10 1.08
C GLN A 958 41.75 18.49 0.65
N LEU A 959 42.40 19.08 -0.35
CA LEU A 959 43.64 18.55 -0.94
C LEU A 959 44.88 18.76 -0.06
N LYS A 960 45.80 17.81 -0.16
CA LYS A 960 47.16 17.83 0.42
C LYS A 960 48.19 18.22 -0.63
N GLY A 961 49.06 19.16 -0.29
CA GLY A 961 50.19 19.60 -1.11
C GLY A 961 50.69 20.97 -0.67
N LYS A 962 51.89 21.39 -1.11
CA LYS A 962 52.36 22.76 -0.87
C LYS A 962 51.61 23.78 -1.74
N ALA A 963 51.41 23.45 -3.02
CA ALA A 963 50.70 24.31 -4.00
C ALA A 963 49.16 24.22 -3.90
N THR A 964 48.61 23.10 -3.42
CA THR A 964 47.15 22.84 -3.35
C THR A 964 46.57 22.98 -1.94
N LYS A 965 47.32 23.59 -1.02
CA LYS A 965 47.04 23.61 0.42
C LYS A 965 45.77 24.41 0.73
N GLY A 966 44.70 23.73 1.11
CA GLY A 966 43.41 24.34 1.44
C GLY A 966 42.39 24.40 0.29
N CYS A 967 42.74 23.88 -0.89
CA CYS A 967 41.79 23.71 -1.99
C CYS A 967 40.71 22.68 -1.62
N LEU A 968 39.45 23.02 -1.87
CA LEU A 968 38.31 22.10 -1.78
C LEU A 968 37.96 21.60 -3.18
N VAL A 969 37.77 20.29 -3.31
CA VAL A 969 37.31 19.65 -4.56
C VAL A 969 36.09 18.80 -4.30
N HIS A 970 35.22 18.71 -5.30
CA HIS A 970 33.96 17.99 -5.21
C HIS A 970 34.10 16.62 -5.88
N ILE A 971 33.48 15.60 -5.29
CA ILE A 971 33.36 14.26 -5.88
C ILE A 971 31.87 13.94 -5.91
N PRO A 972 31.28 13.50 -7.04
CA PRO A 972 29.87 13.14 -7.07
C PRO A 972 29.61 11.93 -6.16
N THR A 973 28.52 11.97 -5.38
CA THR A 973 28.14 10.85 -4.48
C THR A 973 27.66 9.62 -5.26
N TYR A 974 27.16 9.83 -6.49
CA TYR A 974 26.73 8.79 -7.42
C TYR A 974 27.39 8.97 -8.78
N LEU A 975 27.75 7.87 -9.44
CA LEU A 975 28.32 7.92 -10.81
C LEU A 975 27.27 8.30 -11.86
N HIS A 976 25.99 8.08 -11.54
CA HIS A 976 24.86 8.43 -12.39
C HIS A 976 23.68 8.88 -11.50
N PRO A 977 23.11 10.09 -11.72
CA PRO A 977 22.24 10.76 -10.74
C PRO A 977 20.89 10.07 -10.56
N PHE A 978 20.26 9.63 -11.65
CA PHE A 978 18.91 9.03 -11.62
C PHE A 978 18.89 7.59 -11.08
N THR A 979 20.01 6.87 -11.19
CA THR A 979 20.10 5.45 -10.79
C THR A 979 20.68 5.26 -9.41
N ARG A 980 21.23 6.33 -8.82
CA ARG A 980 21.91 6.33 -7.51
C ARG A 980 22.99 5.25 -7.38
N SER A 981 23.64 4.92 -8.50
CA SER A 981 24.77 4.00 -8.55
C SER A 981 25.95 4.58 -7.75
N LYS A 982 26.10 4.12 -6.50
CA LYS A 982 27.14 4.56 -5.57
C LYS A 982 28.53 4.25 -6.14
N LEU A 983 29.52 5.09 -5.83
CA LEU A 983 30.92 4.75 -6.07
C LEU A 983 31.29 3.48 -5.28
N SER A 984 31.89 2.50 -5.97
CA SER A 984 32.17 1.13 -5.49
C SER A 984 33.43 1.00 -4.61
N VAL A 985 33.66 1.98 -3.74
CA VAL A 985 34.81 2.06 -2.81
C VAL A 985 34.27 2.39 -1.41
N PRO A 986 35.02 2.21 -0.31
CA PRO A 986 34.42 2.17 1.04
C PRO A 986 33.58 3.42 1.31
N ASN A 987 32.49 3.26 2.07
CA ASN A 987 31.51 4.31 2.33
C ASN A 987 32.22 5.65 2.68
N PRO A 988 31.73 6.78 2.16
CA PRO A 988 32.35 8.08 2.41
C PRO A 988 32.19 8.42 3.91
N PHE A 989 33.30 8.37 4.64
CA PHE A 989 33.38 8.82 6.02
C PHE A 989 34.35 10.01 6.12
N PHE A 990 34.06 10.90 7.06
CA PHE A 990 34.88 12.05 7.38
C PHE A 990 36.32 11.66 7.78
N GLY A 991 37.30 12.49 7.43
CA GLY A 991 38.70 12.32 7.81
C GLY A 991 39.49 11.24 7.03
N ILE A 992 38.84 10.43 6.19
CA ILE A 992 39.56 9.47 5.33
C ILE A 992 40.42 10.24 4.32
N ASP A 993 41.70 9.91 4.26
CA ASP A 993 42.59 10.34 3.17
C ASP A 993 42.33 9.49 1.92
N ARG A 994 42.03 10.14 0.79
CA ARG A 994 41.83 9.47 -0.50
C ARG A 994 42.70 10.07 -1.58
N LYS A 995 43.18 9.19 -2.46
CA LYS A 995 43.84 9.58 -3.70
C LYS A 995 42.78 9.87 -4.76
N VAL A 996 42.72 11.12 -5.20
CA VAL A 996 41.72 11.62 -6.15
C VAL A 996 42.40 12.03 -7.46
N ALA A 997 41.71 11.82 -8.57
CA ALA A 997 42.13 12.22 -9.91
C ALA A 997 41.21 13.32 -10.43
N VAL A 998 41.80 14.49 -10.78
CA VAL A 998 41.07 15.63 -11.33
C VAL A 998 40.43 15.24 -12.67
N GLN A 999 39.13 15.48 -12.82
CA GLN A 999 38.40 15.22 -14.07
C GLN A 999 38.03 16.52 -14.79
N ARG A 1000 37.61 17.55 -14.03
CA ARG A 1000 37.25 18.88 -14.56
C ARG A 1000 37.64 19.96 -13.57
N SER A 1001 38.16 21.08 -14.05
CA SER A 1001 38.47 22.26 -13.24
C SER A 1001 38.21 23.53 -14.07
N GLY A 1002 37.43 24.47 -13.54
CA GLY A 1002 37.08 25.73 -14.21
C GLY A 1002 35.95 26.49 -13.49
N ASN A 1003 35.89 27.81 -13.65
CA ASN A 1003 34.89 28.71 -13.04
C ASN A 1003 34.76 28.49 -11.50
N GLY A 1004 35.89 28.37 -10.80
CA GLY A 1004 35.95 28.04 -9.37
C GLY A 1004 35.51 26.61 -8.97
N ILE A 1005 34.95 25.82 -9.88
CA ILE A 1005 34.48 24.45 -9.62
C ILE A 1005 35.57 23.45 -10.05
N THR A 1006 36.01 22.61 -9.12
CA THR A 1006 36.87 21.46 -9.43
C THR A 1006 36.18 20.16 -9.01
N ILE A 1007 36.06 19.23 -9.97
CA ILE A 1007 35.45 17.91 -9.81
C ILE A 1007 36.52 16.85 -10.01
N CYS A 1008 36.61 15.96 -9.03
CA CYS A 1008 37.51 14.82 -9.02
C CYS A 1008 36.72 13.51 -8.91
N LEU A 1009 37.37 12.39 -9.24
CA LEU A 1009 36.92 11.04 -8.88
C LEU A 1009 38.00 10.35 -8.04
N PRO A 1010 37.66 9.42 -7.13
CA PRO A 1010 38.64 8.57 -6.48
C PRO A 1010 39.42 7.79 -7.54
N ARG A 1011 40.74 7.69 -7.37
CA ARG A 1011 41.61 7.08 -8.36
C ARG A 1011 41.21 5.64 -8.67
N GLU A 1012 40.85 4.88 -7.65
CA GLU A 1012 40.41 3.48 -7.75
C GLU A 1012 39.29 3.32 -8.79
N VAL A 1013 38.23 4.14 -8.72
CA VAL A 1013 37.11 4.11 -9.71
C VAL A 1013 37.58 4.41 -11.14
N VAL A 1014 38.55 5.31 -11.30
CA VAL A 1014 39.10 5.68 -12.61
C VAL A 1014 40.00 4.58 -13.19
N ASP A 1015 40.71 3.85 -12.33
CA ASP A 1015 41.58 2.75 -12.75
C ASP A 1015 40.76 1.45 -12.97
N ASP A 1016 39.79 1.12 -12.11
CA ASP A 1016 38.83 0.03 -12.27
C ASP A 1016 38.10 0.10 -13.62
N ARG A 1017 37.57 1.28 -13.98
CA ARG A 1017 36.86 1.47 -15.26
C ARG A 1017 37.76 1.29 -16.48
N LYS A 1018 39.06 1.62 -16.39
CA LYS A 1018 40.00 1.34 -17.49
C LYS A 1018 40.20 -0.16 -17.68
N ASP A 1019 40.27 -0.91 -16.57
CA ASP A 1019 40.44 -2.36 -16.64
C ASP A 1019 39.15 -3.08 -17.08
N GLU A 1020 37.97 -2.56 -16.74
CA GLU A 1020 36.70 -3.00 -17.36
C GLU A 1020 36.71 -2.79 -18.89
N LEU A 1021 37.13 -1.61 -19.37
CA LEU A 1021 37.16 -1.30 -20.80
C LEU A 1021 38.17 -2.20 -21.54
N ARG A 1022 39.36 -2.43 -20.96
CA ARG A 1022 40.34 -3.41 -21.46
C ARG A 1022 39.78 -4.83 -21.50
N ALA A 1023 39.00 -5.24 -20.50
CA ALA A 1023 38.36 -6.55 -20.46
C ALA A 1023 37.23 -6.68 -21.49
N LYS A 1024 36.42 -5.62 -21.70
CA LYS A 1024 35.41 -5.56 -22.77
C LYS A 1024 36.05 -5.69 -24.15
N ALA A 1025 37.12 -4.92 -24.43
CA ALA A 1025 37.86 -5.01 -25.70
C ALA A 1025 38.39 -6.44 -25.97
N LYS A 1026 39.04 -7.07 -24.98
CA LYS A 1026 39.49 -8.47 -25.08
C LYS A 1026 38.34 -9.46 -25.34
N ARG A 1027 37.14 -9.23 -24.79
CA ARG A 1027 35.94 -10.06 -25.01
C ARG A 1027 35.33 -9.90 -26.40
N ILE A 1028 35.46 -8.72 -27.01
CA ILE A 1028 34.99 -8.47 -28.38
C ILE A 1028 35.95 -9.17 -29.37
N LEU A 1029 37.27 -9.00 -29.19
CA LEU A 1029 38.32 -9.69 -29.98
C LEU A 1029 38.27 -11.23 -29.92
N THR A 1030 37.71 -11.80 -28.85
CA THR A 1030 37.59 -13.27 -28.69
C THR A 1030 36.24 -13.82 -29.16
N LYS A 1031 35.25 -12.98 -29.47
CA LYS A 1031 33.95 -13.41 -30.02
C LYS A 1031 33.95 -13.49 -31.55
N SER A 1032 34.78 -12.72 -32.24
CA SER A 1032 34.85 -12.72 -33.71
C SER A 1032 35.49 -13.98 -34.32
N SER A 1033 36.15 -14.82 -33.51
CA SER A 1033 36.90 -15.99 -33.99
C SER A 1033 36.13 -17.33 -33.96
N ALA A 1034 34.88 -17.36 -33.46
CA ALA A 1034 34.14 -18.61 -33.22
C ALA A 1034 32.93 -18.81 -34.18
N LYS A 1035 33.13 -19.53 -35.29
CA LYS A 1035 32.04 -20.03 -36.15
C LYS A 1035 31.19 -21.08 -35.42
N ARG A 1036 29.85 -21.04 -35.57
CA ARG A 1036 28.90 -22.06 -35.06
C ARG A 1036 28.11 -22.72 -36.21
N PRO A 1037 27.80 -24.04 -36.13
CA PRO A 1037 26.91 -24.73 -37.07
C PRO A 1037 25.43 -24.62 -36.67
N ALA A 1038 24.51 -25.00 -37.58
CA ALA A 1038 23.08 -24.69 -37.50
C ALA A 1038 22.13 -25.91 -37.46
N ARG A 1039 20.99 -25.76 -36.77
CA ARG A 1039 19.65 -26.39 -36.96
C ARG A 1039 18.71 -25.75 -35.92
N LYS A 1040 17.67 -24.97 -36.26
CA LYS A 1040 16.40 -25.26 -36.98
C LYS A 1040 15.44 -26.21 -36.24
N ASN A 1041 14.54 -25.64 -35.44
CA ASN A 1041 13.11 -25.53 -35.75
C ASN A 1041 12.49 -24.37 -34.93
N ALA A 1042 11.54 -23.63 -35.50
CA ALA A 1042 11.06 -22.35 -34.94
C ALA A 1042 9.62 -22.00 -35.37
N ARG A 1043 8.92 -21.23 -34.52
CA ARG A 1043 7.79 -20.30 -34.75
C ARG A 1043 7.07 -20.07 -33.40
N TYR A 1044 6.65 -18.88 -32.94
CA TYR A 1044 6.63 -17.49 -33.46
C TYR A 1044 7.16 -16.56 -32.33
N PHE A 1045 7.74 -15.37 -32.53
CA PHE A 1045 8.03 -14.56 -33.72
C PHE A 1045 9.54 -14.27 -33.78
N ASP A 1046 10.12 -14.28 -34.97
CA ASP A 1046 11.50 -13.83 -35.22
C ASP A 1046 11.67 -13.39 -36.69
N GLN A 1047 12.78 -12.72 -37.01
CA GLN A 1047 13.25 -12.20 -38.32
C GLN A 1047 12.88 -10.75 -38.70
N PRO A 1048 13.71 -10.09 -39.55
CA PRO A 1048 15.17 -9.99 -39.43
C PRO A 1048 15.68 -8.55 -39.72
N LEU A 1049 16.97 -8.27 -39.52
CA LEU A 1049 17.68 -7.21 -40.24
C LEU A 1049 19.21 -7.39 -40.09
N ASP A 1050 19.80 -8.13 -41.02
CA ASP A 1050 21.22 -7.96 -41.35
C ASP A 1050 21.33 -6.73 -42.26
N GLN A 1051 22.27 -5.84 -41.96
CA GLN A 1051 22.87 -4.91 -42.93
C GLN A 1051 24.38 -4.92 -42.71
N ASP A 1052 25.12 -5.07 -43.80
CA ASP A 1052 26.56 -5.27 -43.77
C ASP A 1052 27.29 -4.08 -43.13
N ILE A 1053 28.07 -4.37 -42.08
CA ILE A 1053 29.02 -3.41 -41.50
C ILE A 1053 30.37 -3.65 -42.18
N GLU A 1054 30.79 -2.72 -43.02
CA GLU A 1054 32.16 -2.70 -43.54
C GLU A 1054 33.16 -2.64 -42.38
N ILE A 1055 34.17 -3.50 -42.44
CA ILE A 1055 35.17 -3.64 -41.38
C ILE A 1055 36.17 -2.49 -41.50
N LYS A 1056 35.95 -1.42 -40.73
CA LYS A 1056 36.97 -0.40 -40.51
C LYS A 1056 38.24 -1.01 -39.91
N THR A 1057 39.39 -0.63 -40.44
CA THR A 1057 40.70 -1.15 -40.04
C THR A 1057 41.22 -0.51 -38.75
N GLU A 1058 42.19 -1.16 -38.06
CA GLU A 1058 42.74 -0.66 -36.79
C GLU A 1058 43.35 0.77 -36.88
N GLU A 1059 43.74 1.22 -38.08
CA GLU A 1059 44.24 2.59 -38.28
C GLU A 1059 43.11 3.64 -38.30
N GLU A 1060 41.90 3.27 -38.73
CA GLU A 1060 40.74 4.17 -38.70
C GLU A 1060 40.21 4.33 -37.28
N ILE A 1061 40.22 3.24 -36.50
CA ILE A 1061 39.87 3.26 -35.07
C ILE A 1061 40.86 4.15 -34.29
N LYS A 1062 42.17 4.09 -34.60
CA LYS A 1062 43.16 4.99 -34.00
C LYS A 1062 42.99 6.44 -34.41
N LYS A 1063 42.61 6.73 -35.66
CA LYS A 1063 42.27 8.09 -36.09
C LYS A 1063 41.01 8.63 -35.41
N GLU A 1064 40.01 7.79 -35.15
CA GLU A 1064 38.85 8.17 -34.34
C GLU A 1064 39.20 8.35 -32.85
N GLU A 1065 40.12 7.55 -32.29
CA GLU A 1065 40.70 7.79 -30.95
C GLU A 1065 41.53 9.08 -30.86
N GLU A 1066 42.22 9.51 -31.93
CA GLU A 1066 42.93 10.80 -31.97
C GLU A 1066 41.97 11.98 -32.18
N MET A 1067 41.01 11.91 -33.12
CA MET A 1067 40.01 12.99 -33.32
C MET A 1067 39.14 13.22 -32.08
N THR A 1068 38.76 12.18 -31.34
CA THR A 1068 37.96 12.32 -30.11
C THR A 1068 38.72 12.96 -28.93
N THR A 1069 40.03 13.24 -29.08
CA THR A 1069 40.81 13.98 -28.06
C THR A 1069 40.82 15.50 -28.25
N GLU A 1070 40.46 16.05 -29.42
CA GLU A 1070 40.49 17.50 -29.66
C GLU A 1070 39.19 18.23 -29.28
N ASP A 1071 38.04 17.55 -29.29
CA ASP A 1071 36.72 18.16 -29.02
C ASP A 1071 36.41 18.46 -27.53
N TYR A 1072 37.32 18.16 -26.60
CA TYR A 1072 37.13 18.42 -25.16
C TYR A 1072 37.31 19.89 -24.73
N ASN A 1073 37.20 20.85 -25.66
CA ASN A 1073 37.17 22.29 -25.40
C ASN A 1073 35.81 22.93 -25.79
N ILE A 1074 34.72 22.45 -25.19
CA ILE A 1074 33.43 23.14 -25.23
C ILE A 1074 33.55 24.45 -24.43
N LYS A 1075 33.85 25.55 -25.12
CA LYS A 1075 33.67 26.91 -24.60
C LYS A 1075 32.18 27.13 -24.33
N ILE A 1076 31.80 27.25 -23.06
CA ILE A 1076 30.48 27.75 -22.69
C ILE A 1076 30.50 29.26 -22.85
N PHE A 1077 29.72 29.79 -23.79
CA PHE A 1077 29.41 31.20 -23.90
C PHE A 1077 28.24 31.51 -22.96
N ASP A 1078 28.51 32.18 -21.83
CA ASP A 1078 27.46 32.73 -20.98
C ASP A 1078 27.00 34.10 -21.53
N GLY A 1079 25.73 34.20 -21.91
CA GLY A 1079 25.15 35.44 -22.42
C GLY A 1079 24.37 36.21 -21.36
N ILE A 1080 24.90 37.33 -20.89
CA ILE A 1080 24.16 38.58 -20.57
C ILE A 1080 25.08 39.73 -21.00
N GLY A 1081 24.60 40.62 -21.87
CA GLY A 1081 25.43 41.67 -22.49
C GLY A 1081 25.59 42.96 -21.65
N ALA A 1082 26.57 43.76 -22.07
CA ALA A 1082 26.66 45.20 -21.83
C ALA A 1082 26.89 45.90 -23.18
N ASP A 1083 26.38 47.11 -23.36
CA ASP A 1083 26.03 47.68 -24.67
C ASP A 1083 27.15 48.43 -25.44
N GLY A 1084 27.09 48.39 -26.78
CA GLY A 1084 27.73 49.32 -27.75
C GLY A 1084 29.25 49.19 -27.99
N GLU A 1085 29.83 49.42 -29.19
CA GLU A 1085 29.32 49.73 -30.52
C GLU A 1085 30.28 49.24 -31.65
N ASN A 1086 29.69 48.77 -32.77
CA ASN A 1086 30.11 48.87 -34.18
C ASN A 1086 31.59 48.73 -34.70
N SER A 1087 31.83 47.61 -35.39
CA SER A 1087 31.86 47.51 -36.89
C SER A 1087 33.16 47.23 -37.70
N LYS A 1088 32.94 46.58 -38.88
CA LYS A 1088 33.74 46.50 -40.15
C LYS A 1088 34.74 45.33 -40.35
N LEU A 1089 34.38 44.32 -41.18
CA LEU A 1089 34.75 44.09 -42.62
C LEU A 1089 36.05 43.26 -42.81
N LYS A 1090 36.24 42.26 -43.70
CA LYS A 1090 35.66 41.78 -44.99
C LYS A 1090 35.63 40.23 -45.00
N ARG A 1091 34.62 39.49 -45.51
CA ARG A 1091 34.15 39.32 -46.91
C ARG A 1091 35.08 38.47 -47.82
N LYS A 1092 34.74 37.19 -48.04
CA LYS A 1092 34.46 36.59 -49.38
C LYS A 1092 34.10 35.09 -49.31
N MET A 1093 33.04 34.70 -50.04
CA MET A 1093 32.76 33.30 -50.41
C MET A 1093 33.58 32.92 -51.65
N SER A 1094 33.97 31.65 -51.82
CA SER A 1094 33.36 30.73 -52.82
C SER A 1094 34.13 29.41 -53.03
N LEU A 1095 33.36 28.31 -52.99
CA LEU A 1095 33.40 27.09 -53.83
C LEU A 1095 34.62 26.13 -53.94
N SER A 1096 34.23 24.85 -53.86
CA SER A 1096 34.64 23.65 -54.64
C SER A 1096 35.95 22.89 -54.39
N SER A 1097 35.72 21.64 -53.92
CA SER A 1097 36.18 20.34 -54.44
C SER A 1097 37.62 19.82 -54.30
N ASP A 1098 37.65 18.48 -54.21
CA ASP A 1098 38.71 17.52 -54.55
C ASP A 1098 39.87 17.20 -53.59
N VAL A 1099 39.69 16.04 -52.94
CA VAL A 1099 40.61 14.88 -52.83
C VAL A 1099 42.11 15.14 -53.05
N GLY A 1100 42.91 14.86 -52.01
CA GLY A 1100 44.36 14.63 -52.12
C GLY A 1100 44.76 13.19 -51.73
N PRO A 1101 45.66 12.52 -52.46
CA PRO A 1101 46.11 11.16 -52.14
C PRO A 1101 47.48 11.08 -51.43
N ILE A 1102 47.55 10.16 -50.46
CA ILE A 1102 48.65 9.17 -50.26
C ILE A 1102 50.04 9.63 -49.70
N SER A 1103 50.37 9.03 -48.53
CA SER A 1103 51.66 8.41 -48.11
C SER A 1103 52.63 9.06 -47.09
N THR A 1104 53.15 8.13 -46.25
CA THR A 1104 54.48 8.06 -45.59
C THR A 1104 54.86 9.00 -44.42
N SER A 1105 54.64 8.50 -43.20
CA SER A 1105 55.62 8.21 -42.12
C SER A 1105 57.11 8.62 -42.27
N PRO A 1106 57.92 8.62 -41.17
CA PRO A 1106 57.68 9.00 -39.76
C PRO A 1106 58.86 9.87 -39.19
N VAL A 1107 58.97 10.08 -37.86
CA VAL A 1107 60.22 9.99 -37.02
C VAL A 1107 60.20 10.84 -35.72
N LYS A 1108 60.29 10.14 -34.57
CA LYS A 1108 61.02 10.37 -33.29
C LYS A 1108 61.25 11.79 -32.68
N ARG A 1109 61.08 11.78 -31.33
CA ARG A 1109 62.03 12.16 -30.23
C ARG A 1109 61.91 13.52 -29.48
N ASN A 1110 61.57 13.37 -28.20
CA ASN A 1110 62.32 13.82 -27.00
C ASN A 1110 62.42 15.32 -26.57
N LYS A 1111 61.90 15.54 -25.34
CA LYS A 1111 62.58 16.04 -24.11
C LYS A 1111 62.77 17.56 -23.84
N LEU A 1112 62.56 17.88 -22.55
CA LEU A 1112 63.26 18.90 -21.71
C LEU A 1112 63.01 20.39 -22.09
N THR A 1113 63.06 21.42 -21.22
CA THR A 1113 62.90 21.65 -19.75
C THR A 1113 62.92 23.17 -19.52
N ASP A 1114 62.31 23.67 -18.43
CA ASP A 1114 62.66 24.94 -17.71
C ASP A 1114 62.60 26.26 -18.54
N GLU A 1115 62.63 27.50 -18.05
CA GLU A 1115 62.31 28.17 -16.76
C GLU A 1115 61.98 29.67 -17.06
N ASP A 1116 61.36 30.36 -16.10
CA ASP A 1116 61.42 31.82 -15.77
C ASP A 1116 61.11 32.98 -16.75
N ASP A 1117 60.45 34.02 -16.17
CA ASP A 1117 60.66 35.48 -16.27
C ASP A 1117 60.64 36.22 -17.65
N SER A 1118 60.34 37.53 -17.77
CA SER A 1118 59.75 38.59 -16.93
C SER A 1118 59.40 39.80 -17.86
N GLU A 1119 58.77 40.87 -17.33
CA GLU A 1119 58.97 42.28 -17.77
C GLU A 1119 58.55 42.70 -19.23
N GLU A 1120 58.33 43.96 -19.61
CA GLU A 1120 57.91 45.21 -18.94
C GLU A 1120 57.48 46.23 -20.04
N LEU A 1121 56.92 47.40 -19.66
CA LEU A 1121 56.94 48.69 -20.43
C LEU A 1121 56.24 48.71 -21.83
N SER A 1122 55.89 49.81 -22.49
CA SER A 1122 55.60 51.24 -22.20
C SER A 1122 54.95 51.84 -23.50
N ASN A 1123 54.62 53.13 -23.74
CA ASN A 1123 54.63 54.41 -23.01
C ASN A 1123 53.68 55.41 -23.74
N ASP A 1124 53.51 56.65 -23.22
CA ASP A 1124 53.33 57.94 -23.95
C ASP A 1124 52.14 58.17 -24.94
N SER A 1125 51.61 59.39 -25.17
CA SER A 1125 51.65 60.69 -24.46
C SER A 1125 50.65 61.68 -25.11
N ASP A 1126 50.39 62.82 -24.44
CA ASP A 1126 50.17 64.18 -25.04
C ASP A 1126 48.94 64.49 -25.95
N ASN A 1127 48.34 65.71 -25.96
CA ASN A 1127 48.31 66.87 -25.04
C ASN A 1127 47.25 67.93 -25.51
N ILE A 1128 46.97 68.99 -24.71
CA ILE A 1128 46.60 70.38 -25.13
C ILE A 1128 45.21 70.62 -25.82
N GLU A 1129 44.38 71.67 -25.57
CA GLU A 1129 44.35 72.81 -24.62
C GLU A 1129 42.94 73.47 -24.49
N MET A 1130 42.64 74.03 -23.30
CA MET A 1130 41.92 75.31 -22.92
C MET A 1130 40.63 75.81 -23.64
N VAL A 1131 39.72 76.62 -23.05
CA VAL A 1131 39.85 77.98 -22.45
C VAL A 1131 38.62 78.42 -21.58
N GLU A 1132 38.85 78.99 -20.38
CA GLU A 1132 38.08 80.03 -19.59
C GLU A 1132 36.57 79.93 -19.21
N VAL A 1133 35.98 80.68 -18.23
CA VAL A 1133 36.34 81.13 -16.85
C VAL A 1133 35.10 81.78 -16.11
N VAL A 1134 35.19 82.11 -14.79
CA VAL A 1134 34.30 82.95 -13.92
C VAL A 1134 33.14 82.35 -13.05
N LYS A 1135 33.49 82.03 -11.79
CA LYS A 1135 32.93 82.48 -10.47
C LYS A 1135 31.44 82.97 -10.24
N LYS A 1136 30.84 82.34 -9.20
CA LYS A 1136 30.09 82.90 -8.02
C LYS A 1136 28.69 83.55 -8.16
N GLN A 1137 27.74 83.11 -7.31
CA GLN A 1137 27.13 83.92 -6.20
C GLN A 1137 26.23 83.13 -5.21
N LYS A 1138 26.30 83.51 -3.90
CA LYS A 1138 25.27 83.73 -2.83
C LYS A 1138 23.90 83.00 -2.82
N LYS A 1139 23.13 82.84 -1.71
CA LYS A 1139 23.31 82.80 -0.21
C LYS A 1139 21.88 82.67 0.45
N HIS A 1140 21.74 82.03 1.63
CA HIS A 1140 20.62 82.20 2.63
C HIS A 1140 19.18 81.70 2.28
N LYS A 1141 18.23 81.41 3.22
CA LYS A 1141 18.24 81.09 4.68
C LYS A 1141 16.88 80.48 5.16
N LYS A 1142 16.97 79.56 6.15
CA LYS A 1142 16.10 79.30 7.35
C LYS A 1142 14.73 79.99 7.54
N ARG A 1143 13.76 79.22 8.08
CA ARG A 1143 13.12 79.29 9.44
C ARG A 1143 11.98 78.23 9.55
N SER A 1144 11.55 77.68 10.70
CA SER A 1144 12.00 77.68 12.12
C SER A 1144 11.22 76.63 12.95
N SER A 1145 11.76 76.19 14.10
CA SER A 1145 11.07 75.68 15.33
C SER A 1145 9.96 74.62 15.19
N ASN A 1146 10.03 73.44 15.81
CA ASN A 1146 10.48 73.13 17.17
C ASN A 1146 11.49 71.96 17.24
#